data_AF-A0A926I1U6-F1
#
_entry.id   AF-A0A926I1U6-F1
#
_cell.length_a   1.000
_cell.length_b   1.000
_cell.length_c   1.000
_cell.angle_alpha   90.00
_cell.angle_beta   90.00
_cell.angle_gamma   90.00
#
_symmetry.space_group_name_H-M   'P 1'
#
loop_
_entity.id
_entity.type
_entity.pdbx_description
1 polymer ?
#
loop_
_entity_poly.entity_id
_entity_poly.type
_entity_poly.pdbx_seq_one_letter_code
_entity_poly.pdbx_strand_id
1 'polypeptide(L)'
;MDLQPLYEVKERLQNCLLAGLSLIDEDFRLKRAVEQFAPLSSLSPVFGKIQAGLLKLLNPETSDRGGVLMDCLALLSAVCYTQGQTDIEGELAPLRPAGGMAYIQAPYSELKPLCDALTQTGSGRYEILRQAVEIKSSILRDFRIFPLLIQALGDHYSEIAELAKGYLTTCGEGILPMLKQGFDPKGGKGMVRRLQVVETLAAQTENEWYRSLLEEADKEVRIEAIHALRFTQENGAFLCDLVRSEKGNAQKSARWALAEMEAPECLALWQKELKKKPAQTAPFLRLSTKDGVSDLIAEALAECILRLRQQNTVTKEEEAVLSTLLDATLGKDSMAMNVLYGKMLDSELEAELDGLRAENGKPLRFNVGGSDGLSFSERLEEAVLDSIVYADCPRLCETIQALYAKGQEPRLLALAFAAALLTKSKEEVWEDYGGLIKKEGLIKKEGTSGRQARLQILRILGMISWDEEKERYQMRRWYYDGQAESYRTAARNLKGGLDDRWFSLLTDSNVNRSGSVAVFNSHSLNREESGAYDEVLFHLVSPQNQAILGPYFYRRVQQTKDCITYYRPLIACGWADFQGMLRAYASKKGQVYYREVRDFLDAVPMGNAQKAEEWEMIQDMIRTRKVKAQNGFWPETQIQQCIAALRGKADRQTEK
;
A
#
# COMPACT_ATOMS: atom_id res chain seq x y z
N MET A 1 -23.99 -18.24 -48.05
CA MET A 1 -23.45 -17.36 -49.11
C MET A 1 -22.05 -16.98 -48.68
N ASP A 2 -21.04 -17.19 -49.52
CA ASP A 2 -19.68 -16.75 -49.20
C ASP A 2 -19.59 -15.23 -49.37
N LEU A 3 -19.36 -14.52 -48.26
CA LEU A 3 -19.25 -13.06 -48.21
C LEU A 3 -17.77 -12.60 -48.15
N GLN A 4 -16.81 -13.52 -48.24
CA GLN A 4 -15.38 -13.18 -48.24
C GLN A 4 -15.01 -12.13 -49.32
N PRO A 5 -15.51 -12.20 -50.57
CA PRO A 5 -15.22 -11.18 -51.58
C PRO A 5 -15.69 -9.76 -51.17
N LEU A 6 -16.74 -9.67 -50.36
CA LEU A 6 -17.26 -8.40 -49.87
C LEU A 6 -16.34 -7.77 -48.82
N TYR A 7 -15.76 -8.58 -47.93
CA TYR A 7 -14.77 -8.12 -46.95
C TYR A 7 -13.44 -7.74 -47.60
N GLU A 8 -12.98 -8.52 -48.58
CA GLU A 8 -11.74 -8.24 -49.31
C GLU A 8 -11.82 -6.91 -50.07
N VAL A 9 -12.91 -6.65 -50.81
CA VAL A 9 -13.10 -5.35 -51.49
C VAL A 9 -13.13 -4.20 -50.49
N LYS A 10 -13.86 -4.34 -49.38
CA LYS A 10 -13.94 -3.30 -48.34
C LYS A 10 -12.57 -2.96 -47.78
N GLU A 11 -11.75 -3.96 -47.46
CA GLU A 11 -10.38 -3.77 -46.97
C GLU A 11 -9.50 -3.06 -48.01
N ARG A 12 -9.59 -3.44 -49.30
CA ARG A 12 -8.84 -2.76 -50.37
C ARG A 12 -9.26 -1.29 -50.50
N LEU A 13 -10.54 -0.98 -50.47
CA LEU A 13 -11.01 0.41 -50.53
C LEU A 13 -10.57 1.25 -49.33
N GLN A 14 -10.55 0.68 -48.12
CA GLN A 14 -10.01 1.35 -46.93
C GLN A 14 -8.52 1.64 -47.06
N ASN A 15 -7.75 0.69 -47.61
CA ASN A 15 -6.33 0.89 -47.88
C ASN A 15 -6.10 1.98 -48.95
N CYS A 16 -6.90 2.01 -50.02
CA CYS A 16 -6.83 3.07 -51.03
C CYS A 16 -7.20 4.45 -50.45
N LEU A 17 -8.18 4.51 -49.53
CA LEU A 17 -8.55 5.75 -48.83
C LEU A 17 -7.38 6.30 -48.01
N LEU A 18 -6.65 5.43 -47.30
CA LEU A 18 -5.51 5.82 -46.47
C LEU A 18 -4.26 6.18 -47.29
N ALA A 19 -4.01 5.44 -48.38
CA ALA A 19 -2.80 5.58 -49.18
C ALA A 19 -2.91 6.64 -50.30
N GLY A 20 -4.14 7.07 -50.63
CA GLY A 20 -4.44 8.10 -51.62
C GLY A 20 -4.99 7.54 -52.94
N LEU A 21 -5.87 8.32 -53.59
CA LEU A 21 -6.60 7.91 -54.81
C LEU A 21 -5.70 7.57 -56.00
N SER A 22 -4.46 8.08 -56.02
CA SER A 22 -3.48 7.83 -57.09
C SER A 22 -3.07 6.37 -57.20
N LEU A 23 -3.26 5.56 -56.15
CA LEU A 23 -2.86 4.15 -56.11
C LEU A 23 -3.92 3.19 -56.65
N ILE A 24 -5.14 3.67 -56.93
CA ILE A 24 -6.25 2.83 -57.42
C ILE A 24 -5.89 2.17 -58.77
N ASP A 25 -5.21 2.91 -59.65
CA ASP A 25 -4.85 2.42 -60.98
C ASP A 25 -3.76 1.35 -60.93
N GLU A 26 -2.88 1.43 -59.92
CA GLU A 26 -1.73 0.54 -59.68
C GLU A 26 -2.08 -0.65 -58.76
N ASP A 27 -3.23 -0.62 -58.08
CA ASP A 27 -3.66 -1.68 -57.17
C ASP A 27 -4.25 -2.88 -57.93
N PHE A 28 -3.38 -3.79 -58.37
CA PHE A 28 -3.78 -5.04 -59.00
C PHE A 28 -4.65 -5.94 -58.09
N ARG A 29 -4.51 -5.82 -56.76
CA ARG A 29 -5.28 -6.61 -55.81
C ARG A 29 -6.70 -6.07 -55.67
N LEU A 30 -6.89 -4.75 -55.78
CA LEU A 30 -8.22 -4.15 -55.87
C LEU A 30 -8.94 -4.64 -57.12
N LYS A 31 -8.27 -4.65 -58.30
CA LYS A 31 -8.86 -5.20 -59.54
C LYS A 31 -9.29 -6.65 -59.37
N ARG A 32 -8.41 -7.48 -58.79
CA ARG A 32 -8.72 -8.89 -58.47
C ARG A 32 -9.90 -9.03 -57.49
N ALA A 33 -9.97 -8.21 -56.46
CA ALA A 33 -11.07 -8.23 -55.50
C ALA A 33 -12.41 -7.84 -56.15
N VAL A 34 -12.40 -6.86 -57.06
CA VAL A 34 -13.59 -6.47 -57.85
C VAL A 34 -14.05 -7.58 -58.80
N GLU A 35 -13.11 -8.34 -59.40
CA GLU A 35 -13.43 -9.52 -60.20
C GLU A 35 -14.04 -10.64 -59.35
N GLN A 36 -13.48 -10.89 -58.17
CA GLN A 36 -14.00 -11.89 -57.23
C GLN A 36 -15.36 -11.51 -56.64
N PHE A 37 -15.67 -10.22 -56.55
CA PHE A 37 -16.98 -9.73 -56.12
C PHE A 37 -18.05 -9.82 -57.22
N ALA A 38 -17.66 -9.79 -58.50
CA ALA A 38 -18.59 -9.76 -59.63
C ALA A 38 -19.71 -10.82 -59.60
N PRO A 39 -19.46 -12.10 -59.21
CA PRO A 39 -20.50 -13.12 -59.10
C PRO A 39 -21.60 -12.78 -58.06
N LEU A 40 -21.29 -11.95 -57.06
CA LEU A 40 -22.26 -11.53 -56.04
C LEU A 40 -23.23 -10.47 -56.54
N SER A 41 -22.88 -9.75 -57.62
CA SER A 41 -23.67 -8.62 -58.14
C SER A 41 -25.08 -8.99 -58.58
N SER A 42 -25.29 -10.23 -59.03
CA SER A 42 -26.59 -10.75 -59.46
C SER A 42 -27.47 -11.25 -58.31
N LEU A 43 -26.90 -11.40 -57.11
CA LEU A 43 -27.59 -11.99 -55.96
C LEU A 43 -28.43 -10.98 -55.16
N SER A 44 -28.16 -9.68 -55.32
CA SER A 44 -28.95 -8.60 -54.71
C SER A 44 -28.78 -7.28 -55.46
N PRO A 45 -29.83 -6.46 -55.59
CA PRO A 45 -29.72 -5.10 -56.15
C PRO A 45 -28.67 -4.24 -55.44
N VAL A 46 -28.44 -4.48 -54.15
CA VAL A 46 -27.41 -3.75 -53.37
C VAL A 46 -26.01 -4.16 -53.81
N PHE A 47 -25.76 -5.45 -54.05
CA PHE A 47 -24.49 -5.93 -54.60
C PHE A 47 -24.29 -5.46 -56.05
N GLY A 48 -25.35 -5.40 -56.85
CA GLY A 48 -25.31 -4.79 -58.17
C GLY A 48 -24.86 -3.33 -58.14
N LYS A 49 -25.37 -2.53 -57.19
CA LYS A 49 -24.93 -1.14 -56.99
C LYS A 49 -23.47 -1.03 -56.56
N ILE A 50 -23.03 -1.90 -55.65
CA ILE A 50 -21.62 -1.96 -55.22
C ILE A 50 -20.72 -2.28 -56.42
N GLN A 51 -21.04 -3.30 -57.22
CA GLN A 51 -20.24 -3.67 -58.38
C GLN A 51 -20.17 -2.55 -59.42
N ALA A 52 -21.28 -1.87 -59.69
CA ALA A 52 -21.30 -0.72 -60.60
C ALA A 52 -20.41 0.42 -60.10
N GLY A 53 -20.44 0.70 -58.79
CA GLY A 53 -19.59 1.71 -58.17
C GLY A 53 -18.09 1.34 -58.22
N LEU A 54 -17.76 0.06 -57.99
CA LEU A 54 -16.38 -0.44 -58.10
C LEU A 54 -15.83 -0.34 -59.53
N LEU A 55 -16.63 -0.70 -60.53
CA LEU A 55 -16.25 -0.56 -61.94
C LEU A 55 -16.07 0.91 -62.32
N LYS A 56 -16.92 1.81 -61.80
CA LYS A 56 -16.78 3.26 -61.98
C LYS A 56 -15.51 3.78 -61.31
N LEU A 57 -15.13 3.24 -60.16
CA LEU A 57 -13.91 3.61 -59.45
C LEU A 57 -12.64 3.22 -60.24
N LEU A 58 -12.65 2.04 -60.86
CA LEU A 58 -11.53 1.55 -61.68
C LEU A 58 -11.41 2.23 -63.05
N ASN A 59 -12.40 3.03 -63.46
CA ASN A 59 -12.36 3.75 -64.74
C ASN A 59 -11.50 5.03 -64.62
N PRO A 60 -10.42 5.19 -65.41
CA PRO A 60 -9.54 6.38 -65.41
C PRO A 60 -10.25 7.69 -65.75
N GLU A 61 -11.36 7.64 -66.49
CA GLU A 61 -12.11 8.82 -66.93
C GLU A 61 -13.12 9.33 -65.88
N THR A 62 -13.16 8.75 -64.68
CA THR A 62 -14.11 9.15 -63.63
C THR A 62 -13.69 10.46 -62.97
N SER A 63 -14.50 11.52 -63.16
CA SER A 63 -14.22 12.88 -62.67
C SER A 63 -14.21 13.04 -61.15
N ASP A 64 -15.02 12.27 -60.42
CA ASP A 64 -15.10 12.29 -58.95
C ASP A 64 -14.82 10.91 -58.36
N ARG A 65 -13.58 10.43 -58.53
CA ARG A 65 -13.13 9.15 -57.97
C ARG A 65 -13.19 9.12 -56.43
N GLY A 66 -12.98 10.26 -55.78
CA GLY A 66 -13.06 10.39 -54.32
C GLY A 66 -14.46 10.14 -53.78
N GLY A 67 -15.47 10.82 -54.34
CA GLY A 67 -16.87 10.62 -53.98
C GLY A 67 -17.33 9.18 -54.26
N VAL A 68 -16.97 8.62 -55.43
CA VAL A 68 -17.31 7.24 -55.79
C VAL A 68 -16.68 6.22 -54.83
N LEU A 69 -15.45 6.45 -54.38
CA LEU A 69 -14.81 5.58 -53.38
C LEU A 69 -15.58 5.61 -52.05
N MET A 70 -15.92 6.81 -51.58
CA MET A 70 -16.63 7.00 -50.30
C MET A 70 -18.04 6.40 -50.34
N ASP A 71 -18.79 6.58 -51.43
CA ASP A 71 -20.11 6.00 -51.62
C ASP A 71 -20.06 4.46 -51.66
N CYS A 72 -19.09 3.90 -52.38
CA CYS A 72 -18.86 2.45 -52.43
C CYS A 72 -18.54 1.89 -51.04
N LEU A 73 -17.63 2.55 -50.32
CA LEU A 73 -17.19 2.12 -48.99
C LEU A 73 -18.32 2.23 -47.96
N ALA A 74 -19.16 3.28 -48.03
CA ALA A 74 -20.32 3.46 -47.19
C ALA A 74 -21.35 2.33 -47.43
N LEU A 75 -21.65 2.02 -48.69
CA LEU A 75 -22.60 0.97 -49.04
C LEU A 75 -22.09 -0.43 -48.67
N LEU A 76 -20.81 -0.73 -48.91
CA LEU A 76 -20.15 -1.96 -48.45
C LEU A 76 -20.22 -2.10 -46.93
N SER A 77 -19.95 -1.00 -46.20
CA SER A 77 -19.97 -1.00 -44.74
C SER A 77 -21.38 -1.21 -44.19
N ALA A 78 -22.40 -0.62 -44.80
CA ALA A 78 -23.80 -0.84 -44.44
C ALA A 78 -24.20 -2.31 -44.62
N VAL A 79 -23.80 -2.95 -45.73
CA VAL A 79 -24.11 -4.36 -45.95
C VAL A 79 -23.38 -5.25 -44.94
N CYS A 80 -22.08 -5.05 -44.71
CA CYS A 80 -21.35 -5.77 -43.65
C CYS A 80 -22.06 -5.67 -42.29
N TYR A 81 -22.54 -4.48 -41.94
CA TYR A 81 -23.21 -4.24 -40.65
C TYR A 81 -24.52 -5.02 -40.54
N THR A 82 -25.32 -5.08 -41.61
CA THR A 82 -26.60 -5.81 -41.62
C THR A 82 -26.46 -7.34 -41.72
N GLN A 83 -25.32 -7.84 -42.19
CA GLN A 83 -25.05 -9.28 -42.32
C GLN A 83 -24.31 -9.86 -41.10
N GLY A 84 -24.00 -9.05 -40.10
CA GLY A 84 -23.49 -9.55 -38.82
C GLY A 84 -24.58 -10.36 -38.12
N GLN A 85 -24.44 -11.68 -38.05
CA GLN A 85 -25.28 -12.52 -37.21
C GLN A 85 -24.96 -12.23 -35.73
N THR A 86 -25.95 -11.79 -34.97
CA THR A 86 -25.88 -11.64 -33.51
C THR A 86 -26.71 -12.68 -32.77
N ASP A 87 -27.34 -13.60 -33.49
CA ASP A 87 -28.19 -14.64 -32.90
C ASP A 87 -27.32 -15.73 -32.25
N ILE A 88 -27.70 -16.10 -31.03
CA ILE A 88 -27.09 -17.19 -30.26
C ILE A 88 -28.13 -18.31 -30.21
N GLU A 89 -27.72 -19.56 -30.44
CA GLU A 89 -28.62 -20.71 -30.30
C GLU A 89 -29.10 -20.87 -28.84
N GLY A 90 -30.42 -20.94 -28.62
CA GLY A 90 -31.04 -21.23 -27.32
C GLY A 90 -32.26 -20.38 -27.00
N GLU A 91 -33.02 -20.77 -25.97
CA GLU A 91 -34.09 -19.94 -25.43
C GLU A 91 -33.51 -18.75 -24.66
N LEU A 92 -33.98 -17.55 -25.00
CA LEU A 92 -33.61 -16.34 -24.28
C LEU A 92 -34.30 -16.32 -22.91
N ALA A 93 -33.51 -16.23 -21.84
CA ALA A 93 -34.00 -16.02 -20.49
C ALA A 93 -33.78 -14.56 -20.05
N PRO A 94 -34.71 -13.97 -19.27
CA PRO A 94 -34.49 -12.64 -18.72
C PRO A 94 -33.29 -12.66 -17.78
N LEU A 95 -32.37 -11.72 -17.99
CA LEU A 95 -31.29 -11.45 -17.04
C LEU A 95 -31.94 -11.04 -15.70
N ARG A 96 -31.57 -11.71 -14.62
CA ARG A 96 -31.89 -11.31 -13.26
C ARG A 96 -30.61 -10.81 -12.60
N PRO A 97 -30.30 -9.51 -12.67
CA PRO A 97 -29.14 -8.98 -11.94
C PRO A 97 -29.42 -9.13 -10.45
N ALA A 98 -28.74 -10.07 -9.80
CA ALA A 98 -28.71 -10.14 -8.34
C ALA A 98 -27.67 -9.16 -7.81
N GLY A 99 -27.85 -8.70 -6.58
CA GLY A 99 -26.80 -8.05 -5.79
C GLY A 99 -26.17 -6.77 -6.35
N GLY A 100 -26.98 -5.90 -6.98
CA GLY A 100 -26.52 -4.57 -7.42
C GLY A 100 -25.71 -4.57 -8.72
N MET A 101 -25.71 -5.67 -9.48
CA MET A 101 -25.18 -5.70 -10.84
C MET A 101 -26.05 -4.89 -11.79
N ALA A 102 -25.41 -4.27 -12.78
CA ALA A 102 -26.08 -3.57 -13.86
C ALA A 102 -25.67 -4.17 -15.21
N TYR A 103 -26.58 -4.11 -16.20
CA TYR A 103 -26.15 -4.16 -17.59
C TYR A 103 -25.54 -2.81 -17.93
N ILE A 104 -24.27 -2.80 -18.32
CA ILE A 104 -23.59 -1.59 -18.78
C ILE A 104 -23.37 -1.73 -20.29
N GLN A 105 -23.80 -0.72 -21.04
CA GLN A 105 -23.60 -0.66 -22.48
C GLN A 105 -22.15 -0.27 -22.80
N ALA A 106 -21.19 -1.11 -22.39
CA ALA A 106 -19.76 -0.93 -22.64
C ALA A 106 -19.35 -1.58 -23.98
N PRO A 107 -18.44 -0.97 -24.74
CA PRO A 107 -17.93 -1.52 -25.99
C PRO A 107 -17.05 -2.75 -25.75
N TYR A 108 -16.94 -3.61 -26.77
CA TYR A 108 -16.11 -4.81 -26.72
C TYR A 108 -14.64 -4.49 -26.38
N SER A 109 -14.12 -3.37 -26.88
CA SER A 109 -12.74 -2.91 -26.61
C SER A 109 -12.46 -2.62 -25.14
N GLU A 110 -13.48 -2.35 -24.32
CA GLU A 110 -13.33 -2.13 -22.87
C GLU A 110 -13.61 -3.40 -22.06
N LEU A 111 -14.60 -4.19 -22.48
CA LEU A 111 -14.95 -5.43 -21.79
C LEU A 111 -13.92 -6.54 -22.01
N LYS A 112 -13.46 -6.71 -23.25
CA LYS A 112 -12.59 -7.82 -23.63
C LYS A 112 -11.28 -7.83 -22.84
N PRO A 113 -10.56 -6.71 -22.66
CA PRO A 113 -9.35 -6.70 -21.84
C PRO A 113 -9.59 -7.13 -20.39
N LEU A 114 -10.71 -6.71 -19.78
CA LEU A 114 -11.06 -7.09 -18.41
C LEU A 114 -11.45 -8.56 -18.32
N CYS A 115 -12.28 -9.05 -19.23
CA CYS A 115 -12.61 -10.48 -19.34
C CYS A 115 -11.33 -11.32 -19.48
N ASP A 116 -10.43 -10.93 -20.37
CA ASP A 116 -9.19 -11.65 -20.61
C ASP A 116 -8.28 -11.61 -19.38
N ALA A 117 -8.16 -10.45 -18.72
CA ALA A 117 -7.38 -10.33 -17.50
C ALA A 117 -7.92 -11.20 -16.35
N LEU A 118 -9.23 -11.45 -16.28
CA LEU A 118 -9.87 -12.27 -15.25
C LEU A 118 -9.95 -13.77 -15.59
N THR A 119 -9.88 -14.14 -16.88
CA THR A 119 -10.12 -15.53 -17.31
C THR A 119 -8.90 -16.23 -17.89
N GLN A 120 -7.97 -15.47 -18.49
CA GLN A 120 -6.79 -16.03 -19.12
C GLN A 120 -5.59 -16.02 -18.18
N THR A 121 -4.52 -16.70 -18.59
CA THR A 121 -3.20 -16.66 -17.95
C THR A 121 -2.24 -15.80 -18.78
N GLY A 122 -1.31 -15.11 -18.13
CA GLY A 122 -0.33 -14.27 -18.83
C GLY A 122 0.18 -13.09 -18.00
N SER A 123 1.26 -12.47 -18.47
CA SER A 123 1.79 -11.22 -17.93
C SER A 123 0.91 -10.02 -18.31
N GLY A 124 0.90 -8.97 -17.50
CA GLY A 124 0.16 -7.73 -17.77
C GLY A 124 -1.30 -7.71 -17.27
N ARG A 125 -1.87 -8.86 -16.87
CA ARG A 125 -3.25 -8.93 -16.32
C ARG A 125 -3.46 -8.01 -15.11
N TYR A 126 -2.49 -7.99 -14.20
CA TYR A 126 -2.55 -7.19 -12.97
C TYR A 126 -2.74 -5.69 -13.26
N GLU A 127 -1.96 -5.13 -14.19
CA GLU A 127 -2.01 -3.68 -14.46
C GLU A 127 -3.35 -3.26 -15.06
N ILE A 128 -3.95 -4.09 -15.93
CA ILE A 128 -5.29 -3.86 -16.49
C ILE A 128 -6.33 -3.81 -15.38
N LEU A 129 -6.31 -4.78 -14.47
CA LEU A 129 -7.26 -4.84 -13.36
C LEU A 129 -7.04 -3.71 -12.36
N ARG A 130 -5.78 -3.43 -12.03
CA ARG A 130 -5.40 -2.38 -11.09
C ARG A 130 -5.91 -1.02 -11.56
N GLN A 131 -5.66 -0.67 -12.82
CA GLN A 131 -6.15 0.59 -13.39
C GLN A 131 -7.68 0.68 -13.31
N ALA A 132 -8.40 -0.38 -13.66
CA ALA A 132 -9.85 -0.39 -13.60
C ALA A 132 -10.40 -0.20 -12.17
N VAL A 133 -9.73 -0.79 -11.17
CA VAL A 133 -10.09 -0.64 -9.74
C VAL A 133 -9.75 0.77 -9.24
N GLU A 134 -8.56 1.29 -9.57
CA GLU A 134 -8.10 2.63 -9.14
C GLU A 134 -9.02 3.74 -9.65
N ILE A 135 -9.43 3.67 -10.92
CA ILE A 135 -10.37 4.66 -11.50
C ILE A 135 -11.84 4.40 -11.12
N LYS A 136 -12.11 3.38 -10.28
CA LYS A 136 -13.45 2.92 -9.88
C LYS A 136 -14.38 2.74 -11.07
N SER A 137 -13.89 2.04 -12.10
CA SER A 137 -14.65 1.83 -13.33
C SER A 137 -16.00 1.16 -13.04
N SER A 138 -17.09 1.77 -13.53
CA SER A 138 -18.43 1.21 -13.39
C SER A 138 -18.55 -0.16 -14.05
N ILE A 139 -17.74 -0.44 -15.08
CA ILE A 139 -17.69 -1.71 -15.81
C ILE A 139 -17.41 -2.91 -14.90
N LEU A 140 -16.71 -2.70 -13.78
CA LEU A 140 -16.49 -3.76 -12.80
C LEU A 140 -17.80 -4.29 -12.19
N ARG A 141 -18.86 -3.48 -12.15
CA ARG A 141 -20.22 -3.88 -11.73
C ARG A 141 -21.08 -4.46 -12.85
N ASP A 142 -20.55 -4.56 -14.06
CA ASP A 142 -21.27 -5.18 -15.16
C ASP A 142 -21.51 -6.66 -14.88
N PHE A 143 -22.71 -7.15 -15.17
CA PHE A 143 -23.10 -8.54 -14.91
C PHE A 143 -22.21 -9.60 -15.59
N ARG A 144 -21.46 -9.23 -16.65
CA ARG A 144 -20.49 -10.13 -17.32
C ARG A 144 -19.14 -10.16 -16.62
N ILE A 145 -18.76 -9.09 -15.94
CA ILE A 145 -17.45 -8.92 -15.30
C ILE A 145 -17.50 -9.30 -13.83
N PHE A 146 -18.56 -8.90 -13.11
CA PHE A 146 -18.64 -9.07 -11.67
C PHE A 146 -18.52 -10.53 -11.19
N PRO A 147 -19.15 -11.53 -11.85
CA PRO A 147 -18.92 -12.94 -11.50
C PRO A 147 -17.46 -13.38 -11.67
N LEU A 148 -16.77 -12.86 -12.69
CA LEU A 148 -15.35 -13.13 -12.93
C LEU A 148 -14.46 -12.50 -11.85
N LEU A 149 -14.83 -11.33 -11.32
CA LEU A 149 -14.16 -10.74 -10.16
C LEU A 149 -14.30 -11.60 -8.90
N ILE A 150 -15.49 -12.17 -8.65
CA ILE A 150 -15.68 -13.12 -7.53
C ILE A 150 -14.86 -14.39 -7.73
N GLN A 151 -14.72 -14.87 -8.98
CA GLN A 151 -13.85 -16.01 -9.31
C GLN A 151 -12.36 -15.68 -9.11
N ALA A 152 -11.95 -14.43 -9.38
CA ALA A 152 -10.56 -13.98 -9.23
C ALA A 152 -10.06 -14.03 -7.77
N LEU A 153 -10.93 -14.13 -6.77
CA LEU A 153 -10.53 -14.46 -5.38
C LEU A 153 -9.77 -15.79 -5.28
N GLY A 154 -10.01 -16.71 -6.22
CA GLY A 154 -9.28 -17.97 -6.37
C GLY A 154 -8.14 -17.93 -7.39
N ASP A 155 -7.72 -16.76 -7.89
CA ASP A 155 -6.61 -16.68 -8.85
C ASP A 155 -5.31 -17.19 -8.23
N HIS A 156 -4.47 -17.80 -9.07
CA HIS A 156 -3.18 -18.36 -8.67
C HIS A 156 -2.18 -17.27 -8.29
N TYR A 157 -2.30 -16.06 -8.86
CA TYR A 157 -1.51 -14.90 -8.51
C TYR A 157 -2.16 -14.17 -7.34
N SER A 158 -1.49 -14.17 -6.20
CA SER A 158 -1.97 -13.55 -4.96
C SER A 158 -2.37 -12.10 -5.13
N GLU A 159 -1.63 -11.34 -5.91
CA GLU A 159 -1.82 -9.91 -6.13
C GLU A 159 -3.14 -9.62 -6.84
N ILE A 160 -3.57 -10.48 -7.76
CA ILE A 160 -4.87 -10.37 -8.43
C ILE A 160 -6.00 -10.74 -7.46
N ALA A 161 -5.81 -11.80 -6.68
CA ALA A 161 -6.80 -12.23 -5.70
C ALA A 161 -7.01 -11.18 -4.59
N GLU A 162 -5.92 -10.55 -4.10
CA GLU A 162 -6.01 -9.46 -3.12
C GLU A 162 -6.59 -8.18 -3.73
N LEU A 163 -6.28 -7.85 -4.99
CA LEU A 163 -6.90 -6.73 -5.70
C LEU A 163 -8.42 -6.93 -5.84
N ALA A 164 -8.85 -8.12 -6.25
CA ALA A 164 -10.27 -8.47 -6.36
C ALA A 164 -10.96 -8.42 -4.99
N LYS A 165 -10.32 -8.98 -3.94
CA LYS A 165 -10.81 -8.90 -2.56
C LYS A 165 -10.98 -7.46 -2.10
N GLY A 166 -9.96 -6.62 -2.30
CA GLY A 166 -9.98 -5.20 -1.93
C GLY A 166 -11.08 -4.41 -2.64
N TYR A 167 -11.36 -4.71 -3.91
CA TYR A 167 -12.50 -4.11 -4.60
C TYR A 167 -13.85 -4.60 -4.05
N LEU A 168 -14.00 -5.92 -3.88
CA LEU A 168 -15.26 -6.53 -3.43
C LEU A 168 -15.66 -6.11 -2.00
N THR A 169 -14.71 -5.84 -1.11
CA THR A 169 -15.01 -5.31 0.24
C THR A 169 -15.56 -3.88 0.21
N THR A 170 -15.39 -3.13 -0.88
CA THR A 170 -16.00 -1.79 -1.05
C THR A 170 -17.43 -1.86 -1.61
N CYS A 171 -17.90 -3.06 -1.98
CA CYS A 171 -19.09 -3.19 -2.81
C CYS A 171 -20.43 -3.17 -2.04
N GLY A 172 -20.38 -3.16 -0.70
CA GLY A 172 -21.56 -3.18 0.18
C GLY A 172 -22.25 -4.54 0.28
N GLU A 173 -23.15 -4.70 1.25
CA GLU A 173 -23.81 -5.99 1.57
C GLU A 173 -24.71 -6.56 0.45
N GLY A 174 -25.09 -5.76 -0.55
CA GLY A 174 -25.93 -6.23 -1.65
C GLY A 174 -25.33 -7.45 -2.39
N ILE A 175 -24.01 -7.63 -2.36
CA ILE A 175 -23.33 -8.71 -3.11
C ILE A 175 -23.26 -10.04 -2.32
N LEU A 176 -23.70 -10.07 -1.06
CA LEU A 176 -23.61 -11.24 -0.20
C LEU A 176 -24.23 -12.51 -0.82
N PRO A 177 -25.43 -12.48 -1.44
CA PRO A 177 -25.98 -13.68 -2.09
C PRO A 177 -25.06 -14.27 -3.15
N MET A 178 -24.33 -13.43 -3.89
CA MET A 178 -23.41 -13.89 -4.93
C MET A 178 -22.12 -14.48 -4.38
N LEU A 179 -21.61 -13.94 -3.27
CA LEU A 179 -20.43 -14.49 -2.60
C LEU A 179 -20.71 -15.88 -2.02
N LYS A 180 -21.94 -16.09 -1.52
CA LYS A 180 -22.41 -17.37 -0.99
C LYS A 180 -22.82 -18.37 -2.08
N GLN A 181 -23.16 -17.89 -3.28
CA GLN A 181 -23.57 -18.77 -4.37
C GLN A 181 -22.44 -19.71 -4.77
N GLY A 182 -22.69 -21.02 -4.68
CA GLY A 182 -21.70 -22.05 -4.96
C GLY A 182 -20.50 -22.00 -4.01
N PHE A 183 -20.67 -21.47 -2.80
CA PHE A 183 -19.64 -21.53 -1.76
C PHE A 183 -19.41 -22.98 -1.36
N ASP A 184 -18.16 -23.41 -1.39
CA ASP A 184 -17.74 -24.76 -1.03
C ASP A 184 -17.07 -24.75 0.36
N PRO A 185 -17.70 -25.31 1.42
CA PRO A 185 -17.10 -25.42 2.75
C PRO A 185 -15.78 -26.20 2.77
N LYS A 186 -15.49 -27.01 1.74
CA LYS A 186 -14.25 -27.80 1.60
C LYS A 186 -13.29 -27.20 0.55
N GLY A 187 -13.57 -25.98 0.12
CA GLY A 187 -12.74 -25.27 -0.84
C GLY A 187 -11.41 -24.80 -0.25
N GLY A 188 -10.52 -24.31 -1.13
CA GLY A 188 -9.23 -23.74 -0.71
C GLY A 188 -9.29 -22.22 -0.49
N LYS A 189 -8.14 -21.56 -0.63
CA LYS A 189 -7.93 -20.11 -0.49
C LYS A 189 -8.98 -19.21 -1.14
N GLY A 190 -9.52 -19.60 -2.30
CA GLY A 190 -10.58 -18.83 -2.96
C GLY A 190 -11.85 -18.73 -2.12
N MET A 191 -12.26 -19.82 -1.45
CA MET A 191 -13.41 -19.83 -0.54
C MET A 191 -13.11 -19.11 0.77
N VAL A 192 -11.88 -19.24 1.29
CA VAL A 192 -11.42 -18.44 2.44
C VAL A 192 -11.55 -16.95 2.14
N ARG A 193 -11.04 -16.48 0.99
CA ARG A 193 -11.16 -15.07 0.60
C ARG A 193 -12.60 -14.63 0.40
N ARG A 194 -13.48 -15.48 -0.17
CA ARG A 194 -14.92 -15.18 -0.24
C ARG A 194 -15.53 -14.99 1.13
N LEU A 195 -15.22 -15.87 2.08
CA LEU A 195 -15.68 -15.77 3.46
C LEU A 195 -15.16 -14.49 4.12
N GLN A 196 -13.88 -14.15 3.95
CA GLN A 196 -13.30 -12.90 4.44
C GLN A 196 -13.99 -11.64 3.86
N VAL A 197 -14.40 -11.66 2.59
CA VAL A 197 -15.21 -10.57 2.01
C VAL A 197 -16.57 -10.51 2.68
N VAL A 198 -17.25 -11.65 2.89
CA VAL A 198 -18.54 -11.69 3.61
C VAL A 198 -18.39 -11.14 5.03
N GLU A 199 -17.37 -11.57 5.77
CA GLU A 199 -17.07 -11.07 7.12
C GLU A 199 -16.89 -9.56 7.15
N THR A 200 -16.15 -9.01 6.19
CA THR A 200 -15.88 -7.57 6.10
C THR A 200 -17.15 -6.78 5.82
N LEU A 201 -18.05 -7.33 4.99
CA LEU A 201 -19.27 -6.65 4.59
C LEU A 201 -20.40 -6.77 5.62
N ALA A 202 -20.52 -7.91 6.29
CA ALA A 202 -21.71 -8.27 7.04
C ALA A 202 -21.48 -8.45 8.55
N ALA A 203 -20.23 -8.71 8.97
CA ALA A 203 -19.86 -8.96 10.36
C ALA A 203 -20.87 -9.92 11.05
N GLN A 204 -21.53 -9.49 12.13
CA GLN A 204 -22.46 -10.31 12.92
C GLN A 204 -23.77 -10.67 12.21
N THR A 205 -24.17 -9.97 11.13
CA THR A 205 -25.46 -10.24 10.48
C THR A 205 -25.52 -11.62 9.83
N GLU A 206 -24.36 -12.22 9.57
CA GLU A 206 -24.20 -13.55 8.96
C GLU A 206 -23.78 -14.64 9.96
N ASN A 207 -23.97 -14.39 11.26
CA ASN A 207 -23.56 -15.32 12.32
C ASN A 207 -24.15 -16.73 12.16
N GLU A 208 -25.43 -16.83 11.79
CA GLU A 208 -26.08 -18.14 11.55
C GLU A 208 -25.43 -18.88 10.38
N TRP A 209 -25.07 -18.16 9.31
CA TRP A 209 -24.38 -18.74 8.17
C TRP A 209 -22.98 -19.22 8.56
N TYR A 210 -22.19 -18.44 9.31
CA TYR A 210 -20.88 -18.88 9.80
C TYR A 210 -20.97 -20.15 10.66
N ARG A 211 -21.96 -20.23 11.55
CA ARG A 211 -22.21 -21.43 12.36
C ARG A 211 -22.53 -22.63 11.49
N SER A 212 -23.39 -22.46 10.48
CA SER A 212 -23.76 -23.56 9.57
C SER A 212 -22.56 -24.12 8.80
N LEU A 213 -21.57 -23.28 8.46
CA LEU A 213 -20.37 -23.75 7.75
C LEU A 213 -19.57 -24.77 8.59
N LEU A 214 -19.61 -24.69 9.92
CA LEU A 214 -18.82 -25.57 10.79
C LEU A 214 -19.27 -27.03 10.78
N GLU A 215 -20.44 -27.36 10.22
CA GLU A 215 -20.88 -28.75 10.08
C GLU A 215 -20.10 -29.49 8.99
N GLU A 216 -19.77 -28.80 7.90
CA GLU A 216 -19.16 -29.41 6.70
C GLU A 216 -17.76 -28.91 6.39
N ALA A 217 -17.38 -27.73 6.91
CA ALA A 217 -16.13 -27.09 6.56
C ALA A 217 -14.92 -27.86 7.08
N ASP A 218 -13.88 -27.93 6.25
CA ASP A 218 -12.59 -28.51 6.58
C ASP A 218 -11.44 -27.51 6.41
N LYS A 219 -10.26 -27.88 6.93
CA LYS A 219 -8.98 -27.20 6.71
C LYS A 219 -9.06 -25.67 6.83
N GLU A 220 -8.75 -24.93 5.76
CA GLU A 220 -8.62 -23.47 5.76
C GLU A 220 -9.97 -22.77 5.91
N VAL A 221 -11.04 -23.30 5.31
CA VAL A 221 -12.37 -22.71 5.42
C VAL A 221 -12.94 -22.90 6.82
N ARG A 222 -12.70 -24.05 7.47
CA ARG A 222 -13.06 -24.24 8.89
C ARG A 222 -12.37 -23.24 9.80
N ILE A 223 -11.07 -23.02 9.58
CA ILE A 223 -10.27 -22.06 10.35
C ILE A 223 -10.88 -20.66 10.25
N GLU A 224 -11.22 -20.21 9.04
CA GLU A 224 -11.82 -18.89 8.85
C GLU A 224 -13.27 -18.82 9.38
N ALA A 225 -14.08 -19.86 9.19
CA ALA A 225 -15.45 -19.89 9.74
C ALA A 225 -15.48 -19.84 11.27
N ILE A 226 -14.53 -20.49 11.95
CA ILE A 226 -14.36 -20.34 13.41
C ILE A 226 -14.00 -18.89 13.75
N HIS A 227 -13.10 -18.27 12.98
CA HIS A 227 -12.67 -16.89 13.19
C HIS A 227 -13.84 -15.90 13.04
N ALA A 228 -14.72 -16.11 12.06
CA ALA A 228 -15.91 -15.30 11.79
C ALA A 228 -16.88 -15.21 12.99
N LEU A 229 -16.86 -16.19 13.90
CA LEU A 229 -17.72 -16.18 15.09
C LEU A 229 -17.36 -15.05 16.09
N ARG A 230 -16.22 -14.37 15.93
CA ARG A 230 -15.78 -13.27 16.78
C ARG A 230 -16.69 -12.04 16.80
N PHE A 231 -17.61 -11.93 15.84
CA PHE A 231 -18.47 -10.75 15.74
C PHE A 231 -19.67 -10.76 16.69
N THR A 232 -20.00 -11.91 17.31
CA THR A 232 -21.21 -12.10 18.11
C THR A 232 -20.85 -12.62 19.51
N GLN A 233 -21.13 -11.85 20.57
CA GLN A 233 -20.70 -12.16 21.94
C GLN A 233 -21.36 -13.45 22.48
N GLU A 234 -22.57 -13.77 22.01
CA GLU A 234 -23.31 -14.98 22.33
C GLU A 234 -22.61 -16.27 21.85
N ASN A 235 -21.57 -16.15 21.01
CA ASN A 235 -20.72 -17.28 20.63
C ASN A 235 -19.69 -17.65 21.71
N GLY A 236 -19.55 -16.88 22.80
CA GLY A 236 -18.49 -17.06 23.80
C GLY A 236 -18.35 -18.48 24.33
N ALA A 237 -19.44 -19.06 24.87
CA ALA A 237 -19.46 -20.44 25.35
C ALA A 237 -19.10 -21.46 24.26
N PHE A 238 -19.62 -21.28 23.05
CA PHE A 238 -19.34 -22.16 21.91
C PHE A 238 -17.86 -22.08 21.48
N LEU A 239 -17.27 -20.89 21.43
CA LEU A 239 -15.84 -20.69 21.16
C LEU A 239 -14.97 -21.32 22.25
N CYS A 240 -15.37 -21.22 23.52
CA CYS A 240 -14.70 -21.92 24.62
C CYS A 240 -14.69 -23.44 24.43
N ASP A 241 -15.79 -24.02 23.94
CA ASP A 241 -15.85 -25.45 23.65
C ASP A 241 -15.01 -25.82 22.42
N LEU A 242 -14.97 -24.98 21.39
CA LEU A 242 -14.06 -25.15 20.25
C LEU A 242 -12.59 -25.10 20.67
N VAL A 243 -12.19 -24.19 21.57
CA VAL A 243 -10.81 -24.16 22.11
C VAL A 243 -10.44 -25.48 22.79
N ARG A 244 -11.40 -26.19 23.38
CA ARG A 244 -11.17 -27.48 24.06
C ARG A 244 -11.19 -28.67 23.11
N SER A 245 -12.04 -28.64 22.08
CA SER A 245 -12.29 -29.78 21.18
C SER A 245 -11.41 -29.78 19.93
N GLU A 246 -11.10 -28.59 19.39
CA GLU A 246 -10.29 -28.43 18.18
C GLU A 246 -8.79 -28.63 18.43
N LYS A 247 -8.04 -28.86 17.35
CA LYS A 247 -6.57 -29.00 17.38
C LYS A 247 -5.89 -28.15 16.31
N GLY A 248 -4.61 -27.87 16.50
CA GLY A 248 -3.78 -27.17 15.50
C GLY A 248 -4.31 -25.77 15.18
N ASN A 249 -4.36 -25.43 13.89
CA ASN A 249 -4.74 -24.09 13.45
C ASN A 249 -6.22 -23.74 13.70
N ALA A 250 -7.12 -24.73 13.73
CA ALA A 250 -8.52 -24.50 14.09
C ALA A 250 -8.65 -24.08 15.55
N GLN A 251 -7.88 -24.71 16.45
CA GLN A 251 -7.82 -24.32 17.86
C GLN A 251 -7.20 -22.92 18.03
N LYS A 252 -6.11 -22.60 17.29
CA LYS A 252 -5.54 -21.26 17.29
C LYS A 252 -6.55 -20.22 16.83
N SER A 253 -7.32 -20.51 15.78
CA SER A 253 -8.38 -19.63 15.28
C SER A 253 -9.48 -19.40 16.33
N ALA A 254 -9.93 -20.46 17.00
CA ALA A 254 -10.89 -20.34 18.10
C ALA A 254 -10.36 -19.44 19.22
N ARG A 255 -9.06 -19.53 19.53
CA ARG A 255 -8.39 -18.64 20.50
C ARG A 255 -8.34 -17.18 20.04
N TRP A 256 -8.02 -16.92 18.77
CA TRP A 256 -8.05 -15.57 18.22
C TRP A 256 -9.46 -14.96 18.24
N ALA A 257 -10.48 -15.74 17.86
CA ALA A 257 -11.87 -15.30 17.97
C ALA A 257 -12.29 -15.06 19.42
N LEU A 258 -11.87 -15.93 20.36
CA LEU A 258 -12.16 -15.79 21.79
C LEU A 258 -11.52 -14.54 22.41
N ALA A 259 -10.40 -14.04 21.86
CA ALA A 259 -9.74 -12.82 22.34
C ALA A 259 -10.56 -11.54 22.07
N GLU A 260 -11.54 -11.59 21.17
CA GLU A 260 -12.48 -10.50 20.88
C GLU A 260 -13.76 -10.57 21.72
N MET A 261 -13.89 -11.58 22.59
CA MET A 261 -15.05 -11.80 23.45
C MET A 261 -14.86 -11.17 24.84
N GLU A 262 -15.93 -10.56 25.37
CA GLU A 262 -16.00 -10.05 26.75
C GLU A 262 -16.98 -10.83 27.63
N ALA A 263 -17.53 -11.94 27.10
CA ALA A 263 -18.38 -12.84 27.87
C ALA A 263 -17.63 -13.38 29.12
N PRO A 264 -18.26 -13.46 30.31
CA PRO A 264 -17.59 -13.83 31.55
C PRO A 264 -16.85 -15.18 31.51
N GLU A 265 -17.42 -16.17 30.83
CA GLU A 265 -16.81 -17.50 30.66
C GLU A 265 -15.52 -17.47 29.83
N CYS A 266 -15.43 -16.57 28.85
CA CYS A 266 -14.24 -16.36 28.04
C CYS A 266 -13.12 -15.73 28.88
N LEU A 267 -13.45 -14.67 29.63
CA LEU A 267 -12.50 -14.02 30.53
C LEU A 267 -12.01 -14.97 31.63
N ALA A 268 -12.91 -15.79 32.19
CA ALA A 268 -12.54 -16.81 33.19
C ALA A 268 -11.61 -17.89 32.62
N LEU A 269 -11.81 -18.30 31.36
CA LEU A 269 -10.89 -19.20 30.67
C LEU A 269 -9.50 -18.56 30.55
N TRP A 270 -9.44 -17.33 30.04
CA TRP A 270 -8.17 -16.61 29.87
C TRP A 270 -7.45 -16.37 31.19
N GLN A 271 -8.15 -15.97 32.26
CA GLN A 271 -7.56 -15.79 33.58
C GLN A 271 -6.92 -17.08 34.10
N LYS A 272 -7.61 -18.22 33.94
CA LYS A 272 -7.11 -19.54 34.34
C LYS A 272 -5.88 -19.95 33.53
N GLU A 273 -5.86 -19.67 32.23
CA GLU A 273 -4.74 -20.03 31.37
C GLU A 273 -3.52 -19.13 31.60
N LEU A 274 -3.71 -17.82 31.77
CA LEU A 274 -2.64 -16.88 32.12
C LEU A 274 -1.95 -17.25 33.43
N LYS A 275 -2.71 -17.69 34.45
CA LYS A 275 -2.14 -18.15 35.73
C LYS A 275 -1.30 -19.43 35.60
N LYS A 276 -1.59 -20.28 34.60
CA LYS A 276 -0.89 -21.56 34.41
C LYS A 276 0.28 -21.48 33.43
N LYS A 277 0.10 -20.76 32.31
CA LYS A 277 1.02 -20.73 31.18
C LYS A 277 1.01 -19.34 30.52
N PRO A 278 1.46 -18.29 31.22
CA PRO A 278 1.33 -16.91 30.74
C PRO A 278 2.05 -16.70 29.40
N ALA A 279 3.29 -17.20 29.24
CA ALA A 279 4.05 -17.05 28.00
C ALA A 279 3.41 -17.70 26.76
N GLN A 280 2.60 -18.75 26.94
CA GLN A 280 1.88 -19.42 25.85
C GLN A 280 0.51 -18.78 25.58
N THR A 281 -0.04 -18.09 26.57
CA THR A 281 -1.40 -17.54 26.53
C THR A 281 -1.41 -16.09 26.07
N ALA A 282 -0.51 -15.26 26.59
CA ALA A 282 -0.41 -13.83 26.28
C ALA A 282 -0.31 -13.51 24.77
N PRO A 283 0.39 -14.29 23.92
CA PRO A 283 0.41 -14.06 22.49
C PRO A 283 -0.99 -14.04 21.85
N PHE A 284 -1.92 -14.86 22.34
CA PHE A 284 -3.31 -14.90 21.84
C PHE A 284 -4.12 -13.64 22.15
N LEU A 285 -3.71 -12.90 23.18
CA LEU A 285 -4.41 -11.71 23.70
C LEU A 285 -3.77 -10.40 23.23
N ARG A 286 -2.65 -10.49 22.49
CA ARG A 286 -1.83 -9.34 22.11
C ARG A 286 -2.61 -8.29 21.29
N LEU A 287 -3.37 -8.73 20.29
CA LEU A 287 -4.07 -7.82 19.37
C LEU A 287 -5.45 -7.35 19.87
N SER A 288 -5.97 -7.94 20.95
CA SER A 288 -7.25 -7.52 21.53
C SER A 288 -7.11 -6.16 22.22
N THR A 289 -8.09 -5.28 22.06
CA THR A 289 -8.14 -3.95 22.70
C THR A 289 -9.26 -3.85 23.74
N LYS A 290 -9.90 -4.98 24.07
CA LYS A 290 -11.03 -5.05 25.02
C LYS A 290 -10.58 -4.78 26.45
N ASP A 291 -11.39 -4.05 27.22
CA ASP A 291 -11.07 -3.68 28.60
C ASP A 291 -10.94 -4.95 29.48
N GLY A 292 -11.79 -5.95 29.28
CA GLY A 292 -11.69 -7.22 30.01
C GLY A 292 -10.37 -7.97 29.77
N VAL A 293 -9.87 -7.99 28.53
CA VAL A 293 -8.57 -8.60 28.21
C VAL A 293 -7.40 -7.73 28.72
N SER A 294 -7.54 -6.41 28.63
CA SER A 294 -6.59 -5.45 29.19
C SER A 294 -6.40 -5.64 30.69
N ASP A 295 -7.48 -5.82 31.45
CA ASP A 295 -7.42 -6.07 32.89
C ASP A 295 -6.70 -7.38 33.23
N LEU A 296 -6.92 -8.45 32.44
CA LEU A 296 -6.23 -9.73 32.64
C LEU A 296 -4.72 -9.63 32.39
N ILE A 297 -4.29 -8.89 31.35
CA ILE A 297 -2.86 -8.65 31.11
C ILE A 297 -2.27 -7.76 32.20
N ALA A 298 -3.01 -6.77 32.69
CA ALA A 298 -2.58 -5.93 33.81
C ALA A 298 -2.38 -6.75 35.10
N GLU A 299 -3.33 -7.62 35.46
CA GLU A 299 -3.22 -8.53 36.61
C GLU A 299 -1.97 -9.43 36.46
N ALA A 300 -1.82 -10.11 35.32
CA ALA A 300 -0.71 -11.03 35.09
C ALA A 300 0.67 -10.33 35.08
N LEU A 301 0.76 -9.15 34.47
CA LEU A 301 2.01 -8.37 34.43
C LEU A 301 2.35 -7.81 35.81
N ALA A 302 1.36 -7.32 36.57
CA ALA A 302 1.57 -6.85 37.94
C ALA A 302 2.07 -7.99 38.85
N GLU A 303 1.46 -9.17 38.78
CA GLU A 303 1.91 -10.36 39.53
C GLU A 303 3.33 -10.77 39.14
N CYS A 304 3.65 -10.76 37.85
CA CYS A 304 4.98 -11.07 37.34
C CYS A 304 6.03 -10.09 37.89
N ILE A 305 5.78 -8.77 37.79
CA ILE A 305 6.66 -7.74 38.31
C ILE A 305 6.84 -7.90 39.83
N LEU A 306 5.76 -8.09 40.59
CA LEU A 306 5.84 -8.27 42.05
C LEU A 306 6.71 -9.47 42.45
N ARG A 307 6.66 -10.57 41.69
CA ARG A 307 7.53 -11.72 41.93
C ARG A 307 8.98 -11.40 41.61
N LEU A 308 9.24 -10.77 40.47
CA LEU A 308 10.60 -10.43 40.03
C LEU A 308 11.30 -9.48 41.00
N ARG A 309 10.56 -8.56 41.63
CA ARG A 309 11.09 -7.64 42.65
C ARG A 309 11.58 -8.34 43.93
N GLN A 310 11.11 -9.55 44.21
CA GLN A 310 11.52 -10.31 45.40
C GLN A 310 12.84 -11.05 45.21
N GLN A 311 13.43 -10.98 44.01
CA GLN A 311 14.65 -11.67 43.64
C GLN A 311 15.55 -10.76 42.80
N ASN A 312 16.83 -11.11 42.70
CA ASN A 312 17.79 -10.31 41.92
C ASN A 312 18.13 -10.93 40.56
N THR A 313 17.83 -12.22 40.41
CA THR A 313 18.13 -13.02 39.21
C THR A 313 16.83 -13.50 38.58
N VAL A 314 16.73 -13.35 37.27
CA VAL A 314 15.57 -13.72 36.45
C VAL A 314 15.93 -14.96 35.64
N THR A 315 15.12 -16.00 35.77
CA THR A 315 15.26 -17.23 34.98
C THR A 315 14.85 -17.01 33.53
N LYS A 316 15.30 -17.87 32.61
CA LYS A 316 14.87 -17.79 31.19
C LYS A 316 13.36 -17.90 31.01
N GLU A 317 12.71 -18.71 31.85
CA GLU A 317 11.26 -18.87 31.81
C GLU A 317 10.56 -17.58 32.25
N GLU A 318 11.02 -16.96 33.34
CA GLU A 318 10.46 -15.68 33.81
C GLU A 318 10.73 -14.53 32.84
N GLU A 319 11.91 -14.48 32.23
CA GLU A 319 12.23 -13.53 31.16
C GLU A 319 11.26 -13.67 29.98
N ALA A 320 11.00 -14.91 29.55
CA ALA A 320 10.03 -15.18 28.47
C ALA A 320 8.60 -14.76 28.86
N VAL A 321 8.19 -15.01 30.11
CA VAL A 321 6.89 -14.56 30.63
C VAL A 321 6.80 -13.04 30.65
N LEU A 322 7.79 -12.34 31.19
CA LEU A 322 7.79 -10.88 31.23
C LEU A 322 7.77 -10.28 29.83
N SER A 323 8.61 -10.79 28.92
CA SER A 323 8.70 -10.32 27.53
C SER A 323 7.37 -10.48 26.78
N THR A 324 6.73 -11.65 26.90
CA THR A 324 5.43 -11.92 26.24
C THR A 324 4.28 -11.12 26.84
N LEU A 325 4.29 -10.86 28.15
CA LEU A 325 3.31 -9.97 28.79
C LEU A 325 3.50 -8.51 28.34
N LEU A 326 4.74 -8.03 28.25
CA LEU A 326 5.06 -6.70 27.70
C LEU A 326 4.62 -6.58 26.24
N ASP A 327 4.83 -7.61 25.41
CA ASP A 327 4.31 -7.68 24.04
C ASP A 327 2.78 -7.59 24.00
N ALA A 328 2.09 -8.25 24.94
CA ALA A 328 0.63 -8.29 25.01
C ALA A 328 -0.01 -6.98 25.51
N THR A 329 0.78 -6.03 26.03
CA THR A 329 0.29 -4.70 26.39
C THR A 329 -0.12 -3.84 25.19
N LEU A 330 0.20 -4.27 23.96
CA LEU A 330 -0.17 -3.60 22.72
C LEU A 330 -1.65 -3.18 22.71
N GLY A 331 -1.89 -1.87 22.66
CA GLY A 331 -3.21 -1.26 22.55
C GLY A 331 -4.10 -1.40 23.79
N LYS A 332 -3.55 -1.79 24.94
CA LYS A 332 -4.30 -1.95 26.19
C LYS A 332 -4.50 -0.59 26.86
N ASP A 333 -5.75 -0.24 27.16
CA ASP A 333 -6.10 1.07 27.74
C ASP A 333 -7.15 1.00 28.85
N SER A 334 -7.34 -0.16 29.49
CA SER A 334 -8.27 -0.24 30.63
C SER A 334 -7.81 0.59 31.83
N MET A 335 -8.72 0.89 32.76
CA MET A 335 -8.39 1.62 33.98
C MET A 335 -7.31 0.90 34.79
N ALA A 336 -7.40 -0.43 34.96
CA ALA A 336 -6.41 -1.19 35.71
C ALA A 336 -5.04 -1.19 35.03
N MET A 337 -5.01 -1.32 33.70
CA MET A 337 -3.77 -1.24 32.93
C MET A 337 -3.11 0.14 33.05
N ASN A 338 -3.90 1.22 33.01
CA ASN A 338 -3.38 2.58 33.16
C ASN A 338 -2.79 2.86 34.55
N VAL A 339 -3.41 2.33 35.61
CA VAL A 339 -2.81 2.35 36.95
C VAL A 339 -1.47 1.61 36.96
N LEU A 340 -1.37 0.48 36.26
CA LEU A 340 -0.11 -0.26 36.16
C LEU A 340 0.94 0.51 35.35
N TYR A 341 0.61 1.08 34.19
CA TYR A 341 1.52 1.95 33.43
C TYR A 341 2.01 3.12 34.27
N GLY A 342 1.12 3.76 35.03
CA GLY A 342 1.48 4.84 35.93
C GLY A 342 2.55 4.45 36.95
N LYS A 343 2.49 3.21 37.47
CA LYS A 343 3.50 2.65 38.37
C LYS A 343 4.77 2.23 37.63
N MET A 344 4.65 1.60 36.46
CA MET A 344 5.79 1.10 35.71
C MET A 344 6.62 2.22 35.08
N LEU A 345 6.02 3.39 34.81
CA LEU A 345 6.71 4.57 34.31
C LEU A 345 7.26 5.46 35.44
N ASP A 346 7.02 5.10 36.69
CA ASP A 346 7.61 5.75 37.86
C ASP A 346 9.11 5.40 37.96
N SER A 347 9.94 6.42 38.17
CA SER A 347 11.41 6.29 38.13
C SER A 347 11.99 5.31 39.15
N GLU A 348 11.34 5.11 40.31
CA GLU A 348 11.83 4.21 41.34
C GLU A 348 11.68 2.74 40.92
N LEU A 349 10.49 2.38 40.43
CA LEU A 349 10.21 1.01 39.99
C LEU A 349 11.03 0.63 38.75
N GLU A 350 11.23 1.56 37.83
CA GLU A 350 12.07 1.31 36.66
C GLU A 350 13.52 1.05 37.00
N ALA A 351 14.10 1.84 37.92
CA ALA A 351 15.46 1.65 38.35
C ALA A 351 15.65 0.27 39.03
N GLU A 352 14.66 -0.17 39.80
CA GLU A 352 14.63 -1.51 40.39
C GLU A 352 14.61 -2.60 39.30
N LEU A 353 13.75 -2.46 38.29
CA LEU A 353 13.59 -3.46 37.23
C LEU A 353 14.76 -3.49 36.23
N ASP A 354 15.37 -2.34 35.92
CA ASP A 354 16.63 -2.25 35.16
C ASP A 354 17.82 -2.84 35.95
N GLY A 355 17.69 -2.91 37.27
CA GLY A 355 18.63 -3.55 38.19
C GLY A 355 18.64 -5.08 38.13
N LEU A 356 17.63 -5.72 37.54
CA LEU A 356 17.54 -7.18 37.45
C LEU A 356 18.68 -7.78 36.61
N ARG A 357 19.03 -9.02 36.94
CA ARG A 357 20.09 -9.79 36.25
C ARG A 357 19.51 -11.06 35.64
N ALA A 358 19.98 -11.45 34.46
CA ALA A 358 19.68 -12.75 33.89
C ALA A 358 20.46 -13.87 34.61
N GLU A 359 20.12 -15.14 34.37
CA GLU A 359 20.81 -16.32 34.96
C GLU A 359 22.33 -16.31 34.77
N ASN A 360 22.82 -15.71 33.69
CA ASN A 360 24.24 -15.59 33.39
C ASN A 360 24.95 -14.45 34.15
N GLY A 361 24.25 -13.77 35.07
CA GLY A 361 24.75 -12.67 35.88
C GLY A 361 24.85 -11.31 35.15
N LYS A 362 24.52 -11.25 33.85
CA LYS A 362 24.50 -9.99 33.09
C LYS A 362 23.21 -9.21 33.37
N PRO A 363 23.18 -7.89 33.13
CA PRO A 363 21.93 -7.12 33.13
C PRO A 363 20.87 -7.79 32.26
N LEU A 364 19.63 -7.86 32.75
CA LEU A 364 18.51 -8.36 31.97
C LEU A 364 18.31 -7.44 30.75
N ARG A 365 18.22 -8.03 29.55
CA ARG A 365 18.05 -7.29 28.30
C ARG A 365 16.99 -7.94 27.42
N PHE A 366 16.16 -7.13 26.78
CA PHE A 366 15.07 -7.57 25.92
C PHE A 366 15.43 -7.36 24.45
N ASN A 367 15.44 -8.44 23.68
CA ASN A 367 15.70 -8.36 22.25
C ASN A 367 14.48 -7.83 21.50
N VAL A 368 14.64 -6.70 20.81
CA VAL A 368 13.62 -6.18 19.90
C VAL A 368 14.27 -5.82 18.58
N GLY A 369 14.34 -6.77 17.64
CA GLY A 369 14.79 -6.52 16.27
C GLY A 369 16.31 -6.35 16.09
N GLY A 370 17.12 -7.25 16.64
CA GLY A 370 18.53 -7.42 16.27
C GLY A 370 19.55 -6.45 16.91
N SER A 371 19.14 -5.59 17.84
CA SER A 371 20.02 -4.71 18.63
C SER A 371 20.68 -5.40 19.83
N ASP A 372 21.61 -4.71 20.52
CA ASP A 372 22.34 -5.15 21.73
C ASP A 372 21.44 -5.41 22.98
N GLY A 373 20.12 -5.45 22.79
CA GLY A 373 19.10 -5.71 23.80
C GLY A 373 18.77 -4.46 24.63
N LEU A 374 17.47 -4.20 24.84
CA LEU A 374 16.95 -3.05 25.58
C LEU A 374 16.92 -3.33 27.09
N SER A 375 17.09 -2.32 27.94
CA SER A 375 16.73 -2.40 29.36
C SER A 375 15.22 -2.58 29.54
N PHE A 376 14.75 -2.77 30.77
CA PHE A 376 13.31 -2.84 31.04
C PHE A 376 12.63 -1.51 30.71
N SER A 377 13.21 -0.39 31.17
CA SER A 377 12.67 0.95 30.91
C SER A 377 12.61 1.29 29.42
N GLU A 378 13.65 0.98 28.65
CA GLU A 378 13.68 1.14 27.19
C GLU A 378 12.64 0.23 26.50
N ARG A 379 12.50 -1.02 26.96
CA ARG A 379 11.49 -1.96 26.44
C ARG A 379 10.07 -1.50 26.76
N LEU A 380 9.83 -0.95 27.95
CA LEU A 380 8.53 -0.42 28.35
C LEU A 380 8.16 0.81 27.51
N GLU A 381 9.10 1.72 27.29
CA GLU A 381 8.90 2.89 26.41
C GLU A 381 8.46 2.45 25.02
N GLU A 382 9.11 1.43 24.46
CA GLU A 382 8.72 0.82 23.19
C GLU A 382 7.32 0.21 23.24
N ALA A 383 6.94 -0.47 24.32
CA ALA A 383 5.60 -1.05 24.48
C ALA A 383 4.50 0.03 24.50
N VAL A 384 4.76 1.12 25.20
CA VAL A 384 3.84 2.25 25.33
C VAL A 384 3.70 2.98 23.99
N LEU A 385 4.80 3.24 23.27
CA LEU A 385 4.75 3.79 21.92
C LEU A 385 4.00 2.88 20.95
N ASP A 386 4.27 1.57 20.96
CA ASP A 386 3.52 0.60 20.15
C ASP A 386 2.02 0.69 20.45
N SER A 387 1.65 0.78 21.71
CA SER A 387 0.26 0.78 22.15
C SER A 387 -0.49 2.02 21.68
N ILE A 388 0.06 3.21 21.92
CA ILE A 388 -0.59 4.46 21.50
C ILE A 388 -0.59 4.64 19.98
N VAL A 389 0.23 3.94 19.20
CA VAL A 389 0.13 3.99 17.72
C VAL A 389 -0.79 2.90 17.17
N TYR A 390 -0.85 1.74 17.82
CA TYR A 390 -1.70 0.63 17.40
C TYR A 390 -3.20 0.91 17.58
N ALA A 391 -3.58 1.48 18.72
CA ALA A 391 -4.98 1.72 19.07
C ALA A 391 -5.22 3.13 19.63
N ASP A 392 -6.50 3.51 19.70
CA ASP A 392 -6.92 4.74 20.38
C ASP A 392 -6.88 4.52 21.90
N CYS A 393 -5.76 4.90 22.54
CA CYS A 393 -5.55 4.77 23.98
C CYS A 393 -5.61 6.13 24.72
N PRO A 394 -6.77 6.78 24.85
CA PRO A 394 -6.88 8.10 25.48
C PRO A 394 -6.42 8.11 26.93
N ARG A 395 -6.73 7.08 27.74
CA ARG A 395 -6.37 7.06 29.17
C ARG A 395 -4.85 6.94 29.35
N LEU A 396 -4.17 6.18 28.48
CA LEU A 396 -2.72 6.05 28.46
C LEU A 396 -2.06 7.35 28.02
N CYS A 397 -2.58 8.02 26.99
CA CYS A 397 -2.08 9.33 26.60
C CYS A 397 -2.22 10.34 27.75
N GLU A 398 -3.36 10.38 28.44
CA GLU A 398 -3.56 11.23 29.63
C GLU A 398 -2.58 10.91 30.75
N THR A 399 -2.37 9.62 31.05
CA THR A 399 -1.42 9.15 32.07
C THR A 399 0.01 9.61 31.76
N ILE A 400 0.45 9.45 30.51
CA ILE A 400 1.78 9.91 30.06
C ILE A 400 1.91 11.43 30.20
N GLN A 401 0.92 12.19 29.76
CA GLN A 401 0.93 13.66 29.87
C GLN A 401 0.99 14.11 31.33
N ALA A 402 0.20 13.48 32.21
CA ALA A 402 0.17 13.81 33.63
C ALA A 402 1.50 13.49 34.34
N LEU A 403 2.12 12.36 34.01
CA LEU A 403 3.45 12.01 34.54
C LEU A 403 4.52 12.99 34.08
N TYR A 404 4.55 13.31 32.78
CA TYR A 404 5.50 14.28 32.25
C TYR A 404 5.32 15.67 32.86
N ALA A 405 4.08 16.11 33.10
CA ALA A 405 3.80 17.42 33.71
C ALA A 405 4.26 17.53 35.18
N LYS A 406 4.30 16.42 35.94
CA LYS A 406 4.68 16.43 37.36
C LYS A 406 6.17 16.69 37.60
N GLY A 407 7.05 16.30 36.67
CA GLY A 407 8.49 16.38 36.88
C GLY A 407 9.32 16.79 35.66
N GLN A 408 8.69 16.96 34.49
CA GLN A 408 9.35 17.16 33.19
C GLN A 408 10.52 16.21 32.97
N GLU A 409 10.37 14.96 33.41
CA GLU A 409 11.46 13.99 33.37
C GLU A 409 11.92 13.79 31.91
N PRO A 410 13.21 14.04 31.60
CA PRO A 410 13.70 13.96 30.23
C PRO A 410 13.51 12.59 29.58
N ARG A 411 13.33 11.53 30.35
CA ARG A 411 13.08 10.17 29.86
C ARG A 411 11.68 10.02 29.23
N LEU A 412 10.68 10.71 29.78
CA LEU A 412 9.29 10.63 29.31
C LEU A 412 8.98 11.58 28.15
N LEU A 413 9.90 12.46 27.76
CA LEU A 413 9.66 13.48 26.75
C LEU A 413 9.24 12.88 25.39
N ALA A 414 9.87 11.80 24.92
CA ALA A 414 9.47 11.13 23.68
C ALA A 414 8.00 10.64 23.74
N LEU A 415 7.63 9.96 24.83
CA LEU A 415 6.27 9.47 25.06
C LEU A 415 5.27 10.62 25.14
N ALA A 416 5.61 11.67 25.89
CA ALA A 416 4.76 12.83 26.06
C ALA A 416 4.55 13.58 24.74
N PHE A 417 5.60 13.80 23.97
CA PHE A 417 5.50 14.43 22.66
C PHE A 417 4.65 13.60 21.69
N ALA A 418 4.83 12.27 21.66
CA ALA A 418 4.00 11.39 20.85
C ALA A 418 2.52 11.43 21.27
N ALA A 419 2.23 11.33 22.57
CA ALA A 419 0.87 11.42 23.10
C ALA A 419 0.22 12.78 22.78
N ALA A 420 0.98 13.89 22.88
CA ALA A 420 0.50 15.22 22.55
C ALA A 420 0.13 15.35 21.06
N LEU A 421 0.98 14.86 20.14
CA LEU A 421 0.69 14.85 18.70
C LEU A 421 -0.59 14.08 18.35
N LEU A 422 -0.91 13.03 19.11
CA LEU A 422 -2.09 12.19 18.92
C LEU A 422 -3.36 12.77 19.58
N THR A 423 -3.23 13.69 20.54
CA THR A 423 -4.37 14.11 21.40
C THR A 423 -4.61 15.62 21.51
N LYS A 424 -3.68 16.47 21.10
CA LYS A 424 -3.76 17.95 21.18
C LYS A 424 -3.80 18.60 19.78
N SER A 425 -4.12 19.90 19.72
CA SER A 425 -3.98 20.68 18.48
C SER A 425 -2.50 20.88 18.12
N LYS A 426 -2.22 21.20 16.86
CA LYS A 426 -0.84 21.39 16.38
C LYS A 426 -0.17 22.61 17.04
N GLU A 427 -0.96 23.65 17.34
CA GLU A 427 -0.52 24.87 18.00
C GLU A 427 -0.11 24.60 19.44
N GLU A 428 -0.95 23.88 20.20
CA GLU A 428 -0.64 23.47 21.59
C GLU A 428 0.64 22.62 21.64
N VAL A 429 0.79 21.65 20.73
CA VAL A 429 2.00 20.82 20.65
C VAL A 429 3.23 21.67 20.37
N TRP A 430 3.11 22.68 19.51
CA TRP A 430 4.22 23.60 19.28
C TRP A 430 4.57 24.41 20.54
N GLU A 431 3.59 25.00 21.23
CA GLU A 431 3.86 25.81 22.43
C GLU A 431 4.51 24.97 23.53
N ASP A 432 4.07 23.73 23.70
CA ASP A 432 4.58 22.81 24.73
C ASP A 432 6.01 22.29 24.41
N TYR A 433 6.32 22.02 23.13
CA TYR A 433 7.53 21.25 22.77
C TYR A 433 8.50 21.97 21.82
N GLY A 434 8.06 22.94 21.02
CA GLY A 434 8.88 23.61 20.02
C GLY A 434 10.08 24.37 20.62
N GLY A 435 9.91 24.92 21.82
CA GLY A 435 10.97 25.60 22.57
C GLY A 435 12.11 24.68 23.01
N LEU A 436 11.87 23.38 23.18
CA LEU A 436 12.83 22.43 23.76
C LEU A 436 14.04 22.15 22.85
N ILE A 437 13.88 22.37 21.54
CA ILE A 437 14.97 22.21 20.56
C ILE A 437 15.44 23.54 19.97
N LYS A 438 14.84 24.66 20.40
CA LYS A 438 15.22 26.01 19.99
C LYS A 438 16.53 26.42 20.68
N LYS A 439 17.45 27.01 19.92
CA LYS A 439 18.71 27.54 20.45
C LYS A 439 18.59 29.04 20.67
N GLU A 440 18.58 29.50 21.91
CA GLU A 440 18.75 30.93 22.20
C GLU A 440 20.25 31.29 22.31
N GLY A 441 20.68 32.26 21.50
CA GLY A 441 21.96 32.98 21.66
C GLY A 441 23.14 32.48 20.79
N LEU A 442 23.92 33.45 20.30
CA LEU A 442 25.00 33.29 19.31
C LEU A 442 26.23 32.47 19.77
N ILE A 443 26.36 32.03 21.03
CA ILE A 443 27.67 31.55 21.55
C ILE A 443 27.64 30.24 22.39
N LYS A 444 26.51 29.73 22.90
CA LYS A 444 26.55 28.51 23.73
C LYS A 444 26.49 27.22 22.90
N LYS A 445 27.46 26.31 23.10
CA LYS A 445 27.36 24.90 22.65
C LYS A 445 26.12 24.26 23.29
N GLU A 446 25.41 23.43 22.53
CA GLU A 446 24.26 22.65 23.05
C GLU A 446 24.74 21.79 24.22
N GLY A 447 24.11 21.91 25.38
CA GLY A 447 24.37 21.05 26.52
C GLY A 447 23.81 19.64 26.29
N THR A 448 24.26 18.66 27.09
CA THR A 448 23.84 17.25 27.00
C THR A 448 22.32 17.09 27.07
N SER A 449 21.65 17.80 27.97
CA SER A 449 20.19 17.76 28.13
C SER A 449 19.45 18.28 26.90
N GLY A 450 19.88 19.41 26.31
CA GLY A 450 19.30 19.93 25.07
C GLY A 450 19.49 18.98 23.89
N ARG A 451 20.66 18.33 23.80
CA ARG A 451 20.92 17.30 22.79
C ARG A 451 19.99 16.10 22.95
N GLN A 452 19.79 15.62 24.16
CA GLN A 452 18.90 14.50 24.44
C GLN A 452 17.45 14.82 24.07
N ALA A 453 16.95 16.00 24.49
CA ALA A 453 15.62 16.45 24.14
C ALA A 453 15.41 16.53 22.62
N ARG A 454 16.39 17.09 21.90
CA ARG A 454 16.37 17.14 20.43
C ARG A 454 16.31 15.76 19.79
N LEU A 455 17.13 14.81 20.24
CA LEU A 455 17.13 13.45 19.69
C LEU A 455 15.81 12.72 19.93
N GLN A 456 15.18 12.91 21.10
CA GLN A 456 13.88 12.32 21.41
C GLN A 456 12.75 12.89 20.55
N ILE A 457 12.69 14.21 20.39
CA ILE A 457 11.70 14.85 19.50
C ILE A 457 11.91 14.37 18.06
N LEU A 458 13.15 14.34 17.58
CA LEU A 458 13.47 13.89 16.22
C LEU A 458 13.13 12.40 16.01
N ARG A 459 13.32 11.54 17.03
CA ARG A 459 12.91 10.13 16.95
C ARG A 459 11.41 10.00 16.71
N ILE A 460 10.58 10.78 17.40
CA ILE A 460 9.13 10.75 17.18
C ILE A 460 8.75 11.34 15.82
N LEU A 461 9.38 12.46 15.42
CA LEU A 461 9.16 13.02 14.07
C LEU A 461 9.55 12.04 12.97
N GLY A 462 10.60 11.23 13.17
CA GLY A 462 11.01 10.17 12.26
C GLY A 462 10.00 9.02 12.12
N MET A 463 9.01 8.92 13.01
CA MET A 463 7.90 7.96 12.90
C MET A 463 6.69 8.53 12.15
N ILE A 464 6.75 9.81 11.73
CA ILE A 464 5.62 10.51 11.13
C ILE A 464 5.83 10.63 9.62
N SER A 465 4.76 10.41 8.85
CA SER A 465 4.75 10.61 7.41
C SER A 465 3.44 11.22 6.95
N TRP A 466 3.49 11.97 5.84
CA TRP A 466 2.30 12.43 5.14
C TRP A 466 1.67 11.26 4.35
N ASP A 467 0.37 11.06 4.53
CA ASP A 467 -0.45 10.14 3.74
C ASP A 467 -1.17 10.94 2.66
N GLU A 468 -0.75 10.77 1.40
CA GLU A 468 -1.31 11.52 0.25
C GLU A 468 -2.78 11.19 -0.01
N GLU A 469 -3.19 9.93 0.17
CA GLU A 469 -4.57 9.49 -0.09
C GLU A 469 -5.54 10.05 0.95
N LYS A 470 -5.10 10.13 2.22
CA LYS A 470 -5.93 10.64 3.32
C LYS A 470 -5.72 12.13 3.61
N GLU A 471 -4.76 12.75 2.92
CA GLU A 471 -4.34 14.16 3.10
C GLU A 471 -4.05 14.53 4.56
N ARG A 472 -3.36 13.66 5.29
CA ARG A 472 -3.08 13.85 6.73
C ARG A 472 -1.74 13.24 7.15
N TYR A 473 -1.16 13.76 8.22
CA TYR A 473 -0.01 13.13 8.88
C TYR A 473 -0.41 11.93 9.72
N GLN A 474 0.39 10.87 9.63
CA GLN A 474 0.27 9.65 10.43
C GLN A 474 1.57 9.32 11.14
N MET A 475 1.46 8.91 12.39
CA MET A 475 2.52 8.21 13.11
C MET A 475 2.43 6.71 12.81
N ARG A 476 3.55 6.06 12.50
CA ARG A 476 3.60 4.67 12.04
C ARG A 476 4.56 3.81 12.87
N ARG A 477 4.15 2.58 13.16
CA ARG A 477 4.92 1.58 13.93
C ARG A 477 4.70 0.19 13.36
N TRP A 478 5.72 -0.66 13.46
CA TRP A 478 5.61 -2.08 13.12
C TRP A 478 5.10 -2.88 14.33
N TYR A 479 4.18 -3.80 14.09
CA TYR A 479 3.78 -4.80 15.08
C TYR A 479 3.73 -6.18 14.44
N TYR A 480 3.94 -7.22 15.24
CA TYR A 480 3.81 -8.60 14.77
C TYR A 480 2.35 -9.06 14.95
N ASP A 481 1.74 -9.50 13.85
CA ASP A 481 0.43 -10.13 13.85
C ASP A 481 0.61 -11.65 13.96
N GLY A 482 0.26 -12.21 15.12
CA GLY A 482 0.37 -13.63 15.39
C GLY A 482 -0.66 -14.50 14.65
N GLN A 483 -1.74 -13.91 14.16
CA GLN A 483 -2.73 -14.62 13.33
C GLN A 483 -2.24 -14.73 11.89
N ALA A 484 -1.69 -13.66 11.35
CA ALA A 484 -1.12 -13.63 10.00
C ALA A 484 0.35 -14.09 9.92
N GLU A 485 0.95 -14.42 11.06
CA GLU A 485 2.35 -14.81 11.25
C GLU A 485 3.35 -13.87 10.54
N SER A 486 3.05 -12.57 10.50
CA SER A 486 3.80 -11.55 9.77
C SER A 486 3.80 -10.19 10.46
N TYR A 487 4.79 -9.36 10.15
CA TYR A 487 4.80 -7.97 10.60
C TYR A 487 3.87 -7.11 9.76
N ARG A 488 3.11 -6.26 10.44
CA ARG A 488 2.20 -5.27 9.86
C ARG A 488 2.53 -3.87 10.38
N THR A 489 2.04 -2.87 9.67
CA THR A 489 2.18 -1.47 10.06
C THR A 489 0.89 -0.99 10.72
N ALA A 490 1.00 -0.47 11.94
CA ALA A 490 -0.01 0.37 12.57
C ALA A 490 0.22 1.83 12.14
N ALA A 491 -0.86 2.57 11.92
CA ALA A 491 -0.82 3.98 11.57
C ALA A 491 -1.92 4.74 12.32
N ARG A 492 -1.54 5.76 13.08
CA ARG A 492 -2.48 6.65 13.80
C ARG A 492 -2.36 8.07 13.29
N ASN A 493 -3.49 8.65 12.90
CA ASN A 493 -3.52 10.03 12.42
C ASN A 493 -3.17 10.99 13.57
N LEU A 494 -2.38 12.01 13.28
CA LEU A 494 -2.18 13.13 14.21
C LEU A 494 -3.51 13.90 14.33
N LYS A 495 -3.83 14.39 15.54
CA LYS A 495 -5.12 15.09 15.78
C LYS A 495 -5.19 16.42 15.04
N GLY A 496 -4.15 17.25 15.15
CA GLY A 496 -4.08 18.57 14.52
C GLY A 496 -3.12 18.68 13.33
N GLY A 497 -2.32 17.64 13.04
CA GLY A 497 -1.19 17.72 12.12
C GLY A 497 0.05 18.35 12.78
N LEU A 498 0.92 18.96 11.97
CA LEU A 498 2.12 19.66 12.44
C LEU A 498 1.99 21.16 12.17
N ASP A 499 2.39 21.98 13.14
CA ASP A 499 2.44 23.45 13.02
C ASP A 499 3.57 23.89 12.07
N ASP A 500 3.32 24.90 11.24
CA ASP A 500 4.26 25.36 10.22
C ASP A 500 5.60 25.84 10.81
N ARG A 501 5.58 26.27 12.07
CA ARG A 501 6.79 26.69 12.80
C ARG A 501 7.79 25.55 12.99
N TRP A 502 7.35 24.28 13.00
CA TRP A 502 8.24 23.13 13.02
C TRP A 502 9.16 23.10 11.80
N PHE A 503 8.65 23.35 10.59
CA PHE A 503 9.45 23.28 9.37
C PHE A 503 10.48 24.40 9.32
N SER A 504 10.13 25.60 9.79
CA SER A 504 11.07 26.71 9.92
C SER A 504 12.19 26.38 10.91
N LEU A 505 11.85 25.79 12.06
CA LEU A 505 12.81 25.41 13.10
C LEU A 505 13.74 24.27 12.65
N LEU A 506 13.18 23.24 12.02
CA LEU A 506 13.94 22.06 11.60
C LEU A 506 14.84 22.34 10.38
N THR A 507 14.52 23.33 9.56
CA THR A 507 15.40 23.74 8.45
C THR A 507 16.48 24.74 8.88
N ASP A 508 16.47 25.22 10.13
CA ASP A 508 17.52 26.07 10.68
C ASP A 508 18.84 25.28 10.86
N SER A 509 19.92 25.83 10.31
CA SER A 509 21.27 25.29 10.42
C SER A 509 21.78 25.07 11.86
N ASN A 510 21.19 25.74 12.86
CA ASN A 510 21.53 25.59 14.26
C ASN A 510 20.93 24.33 14.90
N VAL A 511 19.82 23.83 14.35
CA VAL A 511 19.07 22.64 14.78
C VAL A 511 19.48 21.42 13.96
N ASN A 512 19.63 21.60 12.65
CA ASN A 512 20.10 20.58 11.72
C ASN A 512 21.58 20.24 11.95
N ARG A 513 21.84 19.33 12.88
CA ARG A 513 23.17 18.81 13.20
C ARG A 513 23.29 17.39 12.72
N SER A 514 24.40 17.08 12.06
CA SER A 514 24.75 15.72 11.64
C SER A 514 24.72 14.76 12.83
N GLY A 515 23.69 13.93 12.89
CA GLY A 515 23.52 12.86 13.85
C GLY A 515 22.49 11.89 13.29
N SER A 516 22.68 10.61 13.56
CA SER A 516 21.73 9.57 13.15
C SER A 516 20.42 9.75 13.91
N VAL A 517 19.30 9.77 13.19
CA VAL A 517 17.95 9.77 13.76
C VAL A 517 17.26 8.50 13.26
N ALA A 518 16.51 7.83 14.14
CA ALA A 518 15.70 6.69 13.74
C ALA A 518 14.52 7.17 12.88
N VAL A 519 14.38 6.61 11.69
CA VAL A 519 13.28 6.90 10.75
C VAL A 519 12.49 5.61 10.52
N PHE A 520 11.17 5.71 10.49
CA PHE A 520 10.32 4.60 10.10
C PHE A 520 10.45 4.36 8.59
N ASN A 521 11.05 3.23 8.20
CA ASN A 521 11.10 2.77 6.82
C ASN A 521 10.16 1.58 6.63
N SER A 522 9.26 1.66 5.65
CA SER A 522 8.32 0.57 5.32
C SER A 522 9.00 -0.67 4.71
N HIS A 523 10.29 -0.59 4.36
CA HIS A 523 11.03 -1.65 3.67
C HIS A 523 12.08 -2.37 4.55
N SER A 524 12.30 -1.92 5.79
CA SER A 524 13.24 -2.56 6.71
C SER A 524 12.66 -2.72 8.12
N LEU A 525 12.77 -3.94 8.63
CA LEU A 525 12.35 -4.32 9.99
C LEU A 525 13.40 -3.94 11.05
N ASN A 526 14.56 -3.43 10.64
CA ASN A 526 15.64 -3.03 11.52
C ASN A 526 15.29 -1.70 12.19
N ARG A 527 15.09 -1.75 13.51
CA ARG A 527 14.62 -0.63 14.34
C ARG A 527 15.57 0.58 14.41
N GLU A 528 16.74 0.51 13.79
CA GLU A 528 17.72 1.61 13.71
C GLU A 528 18.46 1.54 12.38
N GLU A 529 17.79 1.90 11.28
CA GLU A 529 18.53 2.22 10.05
C GLU A 529 18.87 3.71 10.04
N SER A 530 20.16 3.97 9.84
CA SER A 530 20.76 5.29 9.73
C SER A 530 20.07 6.12 8.65
N GLY A 531 19.07 6.91 9.03
CA GLY A 531 18.47 7.93 8.18
C GLY A 531 19.13 9.28 8.43
N ALA A 532 19.59 9.93 7.36
CA ALA A 532 20.05 11.31 7.47
C ALA A 532 18.90 12.17 8.02
N TYR A 533 19.19 13.19 8.84
CA TYR A 533 18.20 14.18 9.30
C TYR A 533 17.27 14.68 8.16
N ASP A 534 17.80 14.75 6.94
CA ASP A 534 17.09 15.10 5.71
C ASP A 534 15.98 14.11 5.31
N GLU A 535 16.09 12.84 5.68
CA GLU A 535 15.09 11.80 5.41
C GLU A 535 13.85 11.96 6.30
N VAL A 536 14.03 12.36 7.58
CA VAL A 536 12.91 12.76 8.46
C VAL A 536 12.13 13.88 7.77
N LEU A 537 12.82 14.92 7.30
CA LEU A 537 12.17 16.04 6.62
C LEU A 537 11.47 15.61 5.33
N PHE A 538 12.02 14.64 4.61
CA PHE A 538 11.41 14.13 3.40
C PHE A 538 10.05 13.45 3.68
N HIS A 539 9.97 12.59 4.70
CA HIS A 539 8.71 11.97 5.09
C HIS A 539 7.65 12.97 5.58
N LEU A 540 8.10 14.14 6.05
CA LEU A 540 7.22 15.21 6.50
C LEU A 540 6.73 16.12 5.35
N VAL A 541 7.20 15.96 4.11
CA VAL A 541 6.75 16.79 2.99
C VAL A 541 5.23 16.69 2.80
N SER A 542 4.57 17.83 2.73
CA SER A 542 3.14 17.97 2.44
C SER A 542 2.91 19.18 1.55
N PRO A 543 1.70 19.31 0.94
CA PRO A 543 1.35 20.50 0.17
C PRO A 543 1.48 21.82 0.95
N GLN A 544 1.36 21.80 2.29
CA GLN A 544 1.43 23.01 3.11
C GLN A 544 2.87 23.50 3.33
N ASN A 545 3.85 22.60 3.37
CA ASN A 545 5.22 22.94 3.78
C ASN A 545 6.26 22.86 2.64
N GLN A 546 5.86 22.42 1.45
CA GLN A 546 6.75 22.31 0.28
C GLN A 546 7.49 23.62 -0.05
N ALA A 547 6.88 24.78 0.20
CA ALA A 547 7.50 26.10 0.00
C ALA A 547 8.68 26.37 0.96
N ILE A 548 8.71 25.70 2.12
CA ILE A 548 9.81 25.78 3.10
C ILE A 548 10.84 24.68 2.83
N LEU A 549 10.38 23.44 2.63
CA LEU A 549 11.25 22.27 2.48
C LEU A 549 11.95 22.18 1.12
N GLY A 550 11.30 22.62 0.03
CA GLY A 550 11.89 22.62 -1.31
C GLY A 550 13.19 23.42 -1.41
N PRO A 551 13.21 24.71 -1.03
CA PRO A 551 14.43 25.52 -1.00
C PRO A 551 15.51 24.95 -0.07
N TYR A 552 15.10 24.33 1.04
CA TYR A 552 16.01 23.64 1.94
C TYR A 552 16.70 22.47 1.24
N PHE A 553 15.96 21.53 0.64
CA PHE A 553 16.55 20.39 -0.06
C PHE A 553 17.41 20.82 -1.24
N TYR A 554 17.01 21.87 -1.97
CA TYR A 554 17.83 22.43 -3.04
C TYR A 554 19.18 22.98 -2.52
N ARG A 555 19.20 23.62 -1.35
CA ARG A 555 20.45 24.03 -0.69
C ARG A 555 21.30 22.82 -0.30
N ARG A 556 20.69 21.73 0.16
CA ARG A 556 21.40 20.48 0.49
C ARG A 556 22.07 19.86 -0.73
N VAL A 557 21.43 19.88 -1.90
CA VAL A 557 22.03 19.47 -3.19
C VAL A 557 23.35 20.19 -3.45
N GLN A 558 23.47 21.47 -3.09
CA GLN A 558 24.70 22.25 -3.25
C GLN A 558 25.78 21.88 -2.22
N GLN A 559 25.41 21.39 -1.04
CA GLN A 559 26.33 21.10 0.07
C GLN A 559 26.84 19.66 0.11
N THR A 560 26.07 18.68 -0.36
CA THR A 560 26.46 17.26 -0.35
C THR A 560 27.16 16.83 -1.64
N LYS A 561 28.03 15.81 -1.54
CA LYS A 561 28.61 15.10 -2.69
C LYS A 561 27.62 14.14 -3.32
N ASP A 562 26.70 13.58 -2.54
CA ASP A 562 25.71 12.60 -2.99
C ASP A 562 24.37 13.28 -3.28
N CYS A 563 24.44 14.40 -4.02
CA CYS A 563 23.29 15.26 -4.23
C CYS A 563 22.17 14.62 -5.06
N ILE A 564 22.46 13.56 -5.82
CA ILE A 564 21.45 12.84 -6.59
C ILE A 564 20.34 12.28 -5.68
N THR A 565 20.62 11.87 -4.45
CA THR A 565 19.61 11.33 -3.51
C THR A 565 18.44 12.28 -3.20
N TYR A 566 18.61 13.59 -3.45
CA TYR A 566 17.60 14.61 -3.17
C TYR A 566 16.57 14.82 -4.29
N TYR A 567 16.66 14.12 -5.42
CA TYR A 567 15.66 14.29 -6.48
C TYR A 567 14.25 13.91 -6.02
N ARG A 568 14.11 12.86 -5.20
CA ARG A 568 12.80 12.43 -4.67
C ARG A 568 12.18 13.47 -3.72
N PRO A 569 12.89 13.98 -2.69
CA PRO A 569 12.40 15.09 -1.88
C PRO A 569 12.02 16.34 -2.68
N LEU A 570 12.80 16.67 -3.72
CA LEU A 570 12.51 17.83 -4.56
C LEU A 570 11.25 17.63 -5.41
N ILE A 571 11.06 16.45 -6.01
CA ILE A 571 9.82 16.11 -6.73
C ILE A 571 8.61 16.21 -5.79
N ALA A 572 8.72 15.66 -4.58
CA ALA A 572 7.65 15.72 -3.59
C ALA A 572 7.31 17.17 -3.16
N CYS A 573 8.28 18.09 -3.24
CA CYS A 573 8.07 19.52 -3.01
C CYS A 573 7.57 20.29 -4.25
N GLY A 574 7.20 19.61 -5.34
CA GLY A 574 6.76 20.24 -6.58
C GLY A 574 7.88 20.97 -7.34
N TRP A 575 9.15 20.64 -7.08
CA TRP A 575 10.28 21.23 -7.80
C TRP A 575 10.26 20.80 -9.26
N ALA A 576 10.47 21.73 -10.19
CA ALA A 576 10.40 21.46 -11.63
C ALA A 576 11.76 21.56 -12.34
N ASP A 577 12.72 22.32 -11.79
CA ASP A 577 14.02 22.56 -12.43
C ASP A 577 15.11 21.64 -11.86
N PHE A 578 15.38 20.56 -12.60
CA PHE A 578 16.42 19.59 -12.30
C PHE A 578 17.65 19.71 -13.21
N GLN A 579 17.68 20.71 -14.11
CA GLN A 579 18.74 20.83 -15.11
C GLN A 579 20.10 21.08 -14.44
N GLY A 580 21.14 20.38 -14.89
CA GLY A 580 22.50 20.50 -14.37
C GLY A 580 22.73 19.81 -13.01
N MET A 581 21.72 19.21 -12.39
CA MET A 581 21.88 18.49 -11.12
C MET A 581 22.75 17.23 -11.28
N LEU A 582 22.59 16.49 -12.38
CA LEU A 582 23.45 15.34 -12.70
C LEU A 582 24.90 15.76 -12.98
N ARG A 583 25.09 16.91 -13.66
CA ARG A 583 26.43 17.48 -13.87
C ARG A 583 27.10 17.76 -12.53
N ALA A 584 26.40 18.43 -11.62
CA ALA A 584 26.91 18.73 -10.28
C ALA A 584 27.25 17.46 -9.50
N TYR A 585 26.38 16.45 -9.56
CA TYR A 585 26.61 15.13 -8.96
C TYR A 585 27.89 14.46 -9.51
N ALA A 586 27.96 14.33 -10.83
CA ALA A 586 29.07 13.69 -11.53
C ALA A 586 30.41 14.38 -11.23
N SER A 587 30.42 15.73 -11.26
CA SER A 587 31.61 16.53 -10.94
C SER A 587 32.05 16.41 -9.48
N LYS A 588 31.12 16.37 -8.52
CA LYS A 588 31.45 16.27 -7.09
C LYS A 588 31.92 14.88 -6.66
N LYS A 589 31.30 13.82 -7.20
CA LYS A 589 31.60 12.42 -6.84
C LYS A 589 32.78 11.87 -7.65
N GLY A 590 33.05 12.44 -8.83
CA GLY A 590 34.11 12.00 -9.75
C GLY A 590 33.83 10.65 -10.43
N GLN A 591 32.69 10.02 -10.10
CA GLN A 591 32.19 8.81 -10.73
C GLN A 591 30.66 8.80 -10.74
N VAL A 592 30.08 8.05 -11.68
CA VAL A 592 28.62 7.87 -11.81
C VAL A 592 28.27 6.40 -12.02
N TYR A 593 27.10 5.98 -11.51
CA TYR A 593 26.54 4.66 -11.77
C TYR A 593 25.39 4.76 -12.78
N TYR A 594 25.41 3.92 -13.82
CA TYR A 594 24.40 3.94 -14.89
C TYR A 594 22.97 3.85 -14.35
N ARG A 595 22.73 2.96 -13.38
CA ARG A 595 21.39 2.76 -12.79
C ARG A 595 20.91 4.03 -12.08
N GLU A 596 21.75 4.69 -11.30
CA GLU A 596 21.39 5.93 -10.60
C GLU A 596 21.02 7.06 -11.58
N VAL A 597 21.80 7.22 -12.65
CA VAL A 597 21.52 8.25 -13.68
C VAL A 597 20.20 7.96 -14.40
N ARG A 598 19.98 6.69 -14.76
CA ARG A 598 18.74 6.26 -15.39
C ARG A 598 17.55 6.45 -14.47
N ASP A 599 17.61 5.94 -13.23
CA ASP A 599 16.51 6.03 -12.27
C ASP A 599 16.18 7.50 -11.95
N PHE A 600 17.18 8.39 -11.90
CA PHE A 600 16.96 9.84 -11.81
C PHE A 600 16.21 10.38 -13.03
N LEU A 601 16.71 10.14 -14.25
CA LEU A 601 16.12 10.70 -15.47
C LEU A 601 14.73 10.14 -15.78
N ASP A 602 14.46 8.89 -15.41
CA ASP A 602 13.13 8.29 -15.53
C ASP A 602 12.15 8.96 -14.55
N ALA A 603 12.60 9.28 -13.33
CA ALA A 603 11.75 9.80 -12.27
C ALA A 603 11.46 11.32 -12.37
N VAL A 604 12.43 12.14 -12.80
CA VAL A 604 12.24 13.60 -12.77
C VAL A 604 11.22 14.09 -13.81
N PRO A 605 10.37 15.08 -13.46
CA PRO A 605 9.38 15.68 -14.35
C PRO A 605 10.01 16.67 -15.35
N MET A 606 11.04 16.22 -16.06
CA MET A 606 11.79 16.99 -17.04
C MET A 606 11.30 16.67 -18.47
N GLY A 607 11.38 17.64 -19.40
CA GLY A 607 11.02 17.41 -20.80
C GLY A 607 11.92 16.38 -21.50
N ASN A 608 11.40 15.67 -22.50
CA ASN A 608 12.16 14.63 -23.21
C ASN A 608 13.46 15.17 -23.85
N ALA A 609 13.44 16.39 -24.39
CA ALA A 609 14.62 17.05 -24.96
C ALA A 609 15.70 17.31 -23.89
N GLN A 610 15.32 17.87 -22.74
CA GLN A 610 16.23 18.12 -21.61
C GLN A 610 16.80 16.80 -21.05
N LYS A 611 15.99 15.73 -20.96
CA LYS A 611 16.49 14.40 -20.56
C LYS A 611 17.54 13.86 -21.53
N ALA A 612 17.36 14.09 -22.83
CA ALA A 612 18.34 13.70 -23.85
C ALA A 612 19.66 14.50 -23.69
N GLU A 613 19.57 15.82 -23.45
CA GLU A 613 20.74 16.67 -23.20
C GLU A 613 21.54 16.22 -21.96
N GLU A 614 20.86 15.85 -20.87
CA GLU A 614 21.51 15.34 -19.65
C GLU A 614 22.23 14.00 -19.90
N TRP A 615 21.64 13.08 -20.68
CA TRP A 615 22.29 11.83 -21.09
C TRP A 615 23.56 12.08 -21.90
N GLU A 616 23.48 12.95 -22.91
CA GLU A 616 24.62 13.33 -23.76
C GLU A 616 25.73 13.98 -22.94
N MET A 617 25.37 14.85 -22.01
CA MET A 617 26.29 15.54 -21.11
C MET A 617 27.09 14.56 -20.24
N ILE A 618 26.44 13.58 -19.61
CA ILE A 618 27.15 12.58 -18.80
C ILE A 618 28.00 11.66 -19.68
N GLN A 619 27.50 11.29 -20.86
CA GLN A 619 28.26 10.47 -21.81
C GLN A 619 29.53 11.18 -22.30
N ASP A 620 29.48 12.49 -22.58
CA ASP A 620 30.66 13.30 -22.91
C ASP A 620 31.65 13.36 -21.74
N MET A 621 31.16 13.56 -20.51
CA MET A 621 32.02 13.60 -19.32
C MET A 621 32.77 12.29 -19.08
N ILE A 622 32.18 11.14 -19.43
CA ILE A 622 32.83 9.82 -19.35
C ILE A 622 33.83 9.65 -20.50
N ARG A 623 33.46 9.95 -21.75
CA ARG A 623 34.35 9.83 -22.93
C ARG A 623 35.59 10.70 -22.81
N THR A 624 35.43 11.92 -22.30
CA THR A 624 36.52 12.88 -22.05
C THR A 624 37.31 12.59 -20.77
N ARG A 625 37.00 11.49 -20.07
CA ARG A 625 37.63 11.04 -18.81
C ARG A 625 37.55 12.07 -17.67
N LYS A 626 36.60 13.02 -17.74
CA LYS A 626 36.31 13.97 -16.65
C LYS A 626 35.66 13.26 -15.45
N VAL A 627 34.92 12.18 -15.71
CA VAL A 627 34.24 11.35 -14.69
C VAL A 627 34.39 9.86 -15.04
N LYS A 628 34.45 9.00 -14.03
CA LYS A 628 34.55 7.54 -14.22
C LYS A 628 33.17 6.87 -14.16
N ALA A 629 32.97 5.84 -14.97
CA ALA A 629 31.86 4.92 -14.74
C ALA A 629 32.18 4.01 -13.55
N GLN A 630 31.32 3.97 -12.54
CA GLN A 630 31.50 3.10 -11.39
C GLN A 630 31.48 1.63 -11.86
N ASN A 631 32.44 0.84 -11.38
CA ASN A 631 32.68 -0.56 -11.80
C ASN A 631 32.99 -0.74 -13.30
N GLY A 632 33.32 0.33 -14.02
CA GLY A 632 33.65 0.27 -15.47
C GLY A 632 32.46 -0.03 -16.38
N PHE A 633 31.24 -0.11 -15.84
CA PHE A 633 30.03 -0.43 -16.61
C PHE A 633 29.33 0.84 -17.10
N TRP A 634 29.27 1.03 -18.42
CA TRP A 634 28.53 2.11 -19.07
C TRP A 634 28.01 1.67 -20.44
N PRO A 635 26.70 1.37 -20.61
CA PRO A 635 26.17 0.77 -21.83
C PRO A 635 25.90 1.82 -22.91
N GLU A 636 26.95 2.29 -23.58
CA GLU A 636 26.87 3.38 -24.57
C GLU A 636 25.81 3.18 -25.65
N THR A 637 25.69 1.97 -26.21
CA THR A 637 24.72 1.66 -27.27
C THR A 637 23.28 1.82 -26.79
N GLN A 638 22.98 1.38 -25.56
CA GLN A 638 21.64 1.49 -24.98
C GLN A 638 21.28 2.95 -24.71
N ILE A 639 22.24 3.72 -24.18
CA ILE A 639 22.07 5.15 -23.91
C ILE A 639 21.79 5.91 -25.21
N GLN A 640 22.51 5.61 -26.29
CA GLN A 640 22.29 6.23 -27.61
C GLN A 640 20.90 5.92 -28.17
N GLN A 641 20.41 4.68 -28.00
CA GLN A 641 19.04 4.32 -28.36
C GLN A 641 18.01 5.10 -27.52
N CYS A 642 18.24 5.26 -26.21
CA CYS A 642 17.39 6.06 -25.33
C CYS A 642 17.35 7.53 -25.74
N ILE A 643 18.50 8.15 -26.04
CA ILE A 643 18.61 9.54 -26.52
C ILE A 643 17.79 9.72 -27.81
N ALA A 644 17.98 8.83 -28.78
CA ALA A 644 17.25 8.88 -30.06
C ALA A 644 15.73 8.76 -29.84
N ALA A 645 15.29 7.86 -28.96
CA ALA A 645 13.88 7.69 -28.61
C ALA A 645 13.30 8.92 -27.89
N LEU A 646 14.05 9.56 -27.00
CA LEU A 646 13.64 10.77 -26.29
C LEU A 646 13.47 11.95 -27.26
N ARG A 647 14.44 12.19 -28.15
CA ARG A 647 14.35 13.25 -29.17
C ARG A 647 13.18 13.02 -30.12
N GLY A 648 13.02 11.80 -30.64
CA GLY A 648 11.89 11.46 -31.50
C GLY A 648 10.51 11.55 -30.85
N LYS A 649 10.42 11.54 -29.51
CA LYS A 649 9.19 11.85 -28.75
C LYS A 649 9.01 13.35 -28.51
N ALA A 650 10.09 14.10 -28.31
CA ALA A 650 10.06 15.55 -28.14
C ALA A 650 9.56 16.25 -29.42
N ASP A 651 10.07 15.85 -30.58
CA ASP A 651 9.71 16.44 -31.88
C ASP A 651 8.19 16.31 -32.18
N ARG A 652 7.58 15.19 -31.75
CA ARG A 652 6.13 14.94 -31.88
C ARG A 652 5.26 15.70 -30.87
N GLN A 653 5.84 16.17 -29.76
CA GLN A 653 5.11 17.00 -28.78
C GLN A 653 5.04 18.47 -29.21
N THR A 654 5.95 18.92 -30.08
CA THR A 654 5.96 20.27 -30.68
C THR A 654 5.11 20.41 -31.94
N GLU A 655 4.68 19.30 -32.55
CA GLU A 655 3.82 19.28 -33.76
C GLU A 655 2.31 19.21 -33.46
N LYS A 656 1.90 19.20 -32.18
CA LYS A 656 0.52 19.36 -31.71
C LYS A 656 0.40 20.65 -30.92
#